data_AF-B5I430-F1
#
_entry.id   AF-B5I430-F1
#
_cell.length_a   1.000
_cell.length_b   1.000
_cell.length_c   1.000
_cell.angle_alpha   90.00
_cell.angle_beta   90.00
_cell.angle_gamma   90.00
#
_symmetry.space_group_name_H-M   'P 1'
#
loop_
_entity.id
_entity.type
_entity.pdbx_description
1 polymer ?
#
loop_
_entity_poly.entity_id
_entity_poly.type
_entity_poly.pdbx_seq_one_letter_code
_entity_poly.pdbx_strand_id
1 'polypeptide(L)'
;MNPLTRLGRRRASVLALLAVGALVTPTAATAAPDAPDAVRASTLGAQAAQSGRYFGTAVAAGRLGDGTYTGILDREFNSVTPENEMKWDTTERSRGSFNFGPGDQIVNRAASHGQRMRGHTLVWHSQLPGWVSSIRDANTLRSVMNNHITQVMNHYKGRIYAWDVVNEAFADGGSGQMRSSVFRDVLGTGFIEEAFRTARSADPAAKLCYNDYSIENWSDAKTQGVYRMVRDFKSRGVPIDCVGFQSHFGAGGPPSSFQTTLSNFAALGVDVQITELDIAQASSAAYANTVRACMNVARCTGITVWGIRDSDSWRSGENPLLFDRNGNKKAAYQSTLSALGGGAAAQRAAVSSTRSAAALPSSFRWNSSGALIAPKPDSTHNIAGIKDPSVVYYNGKYHVFASTARSAGYNLVYLSFSDWSQAGSATHHYLDRTAIGSGYRAAPQVFYNAPQRLWYLVYQTGNASYSTNPDISNPNGWSAPKNFYSSMPDIIKRNMGNGVWVDMWVICDSANCYLFSSDDNGHLYRSQTTAGQFPNGFTNTVIAAQDSKYALFEASNVYKVQGSNQYLLLVEAIAADGRRYFRSWTSSSLAGSWSPLAASEGNPFAKSSNVTFPSGSWSKDISHGEMIRAGYDQTLTIPACKLQYLYQGKDPNAGGDYNNLPWRLGLLTQTNSTC
;
A
#
# COMPACT_ATOMS: atom_id res chain seq x y z
N MET A 1 -40.72 -63.58 2.94
CA MET A 1 -41.94 -63.60 3.77
C MET A 1 -42.08 -62.24 4.42
N ASN A 2 -43.18 -61.57 4.11
CA ASN A 2 -43.65 -60.31 4.69
C ASN A 2 -44.66 -60.68 5.82
N PRO A 3 -45.28 -59.79 6.63
CA PRO A 3 -44.92 -58.45 7.12
C PRO A 3 -45.44 -58.16 8.58
N LEU A 4 -45.49 -56.86 8.97
CA LEU A 4 -46.43 -56.20 9.94
C LEU A 4 -46.06 -56.29 11.45
N THR A 5 -46.19 -55.27 12.32
CA THR A 5 -46.93 -53.98 12.27
C THR A 5 -46.48 -53.01 13.39
N ARG A 6 -46.35 -51.72 13.02
CA ARG A 6 -46.77 -50.45 13.68
C ARG A 6 -46.74 -50.21 15.22
N LEU A 7 -46.14 -49.04 15.52
CA LEU A 7 -46.56 -47.91 16.41
C LEU A 7 -46.41 -48.01 17.94
N GLY A 8 -45.77 -46.98 18.54
CA GLY A 8 -46.23 -46.44 19.84
C GLY A 8 -45.19 -45.97 20.88
N ARG A 9 -44.79 -44.69 20.77
CA ARG A 9 -44.36 -43.72 21.82
C ARG A 9 -44.30 -44.11 23.33
N ARG A 10 -43.22 -43.57 23.96
CA ARG A 10 -43.06 -42.89 25.28
C ARG A 10 -42.54 -43.66 26.52
N ARG A 11 -41.37 -43.15 26.96
CA ARG A 11 -40.94 -42.70 28.33
C ARG A 11 -40.56 -43.71 29.42
N ALA A 12 -39.57 -43.23 30.19
CA ALA A 12 -39.14 -43.51 31.58
C ALA A 12 -37.94 -44.48 31.71
N SER A 13 -36.73 -43.97 32.03
CA SER A 13 -36.14 -43.73 33.38
C SER A 13 -35.50 -45.04 33.91
N VAL A 14 -34.29 -45.12 34.49
CA VAL A 14 -33.77 -44.53 35.74
C VAL A 14 -32.25 -44.94 35.85
N LEU A 15 -31.29 -44.08 36.25
CA LEU A 15 -30.47 -44.02 37.51
C LEU A 15 -29.01 -43.75 37.05
N ALA A 16 -28.11 -42.99 37.70
CA ALA A 16 -27.97 -42.60 39.10
C ALA A 16 -27.16 -41.28 39.25
N LEU A 17 -27.44 -40.56 40.34
CA LEU A 17 -26.73 -39.37 40.83
C LEU A 17 -25.41 -39.74 41.52
N LEU A 18 -24.41 -38.85 41.37
CA LEU A 18 -23.39 -38.58 42.39
C LEU A 18 -23.13 -37.06 42.39
N ALA A 19 -23.46 -36.42 43.50
CA ALA A 19 -23.26 -35.00 43.75
C ALA A 19 -22.01 -34.80 44.61
N VAL A 20 -21.08 -33.95 44.17
CA VAL A 20 -20.05 -33.35 45.01
C VAL A 20 -20.14 -31.85 44.78
N GLY A 21 -20.55 -31.12 45.82
CA GLY A 21 -20.55 -29.67 45.84
C GLY A 21 -19.15 -29.13 46.09
N ALA A 22 -18.72 -28.17 45.28
CA ALA A 22 -17.60 -27.30 45.57
C ALA A 22 -18.09 -25.84 45.50
N LEU A 23 -17.90 -25.14 46.62
CA LEU A 23 -18.20 -23.73 46.80
C LEU A 23 -17.43 -22.89 45.78
N VAL A 24 -18.12 -22.04 45.04
CA VAL A 24 -17.52 -20.98 44.23
C VAL A 24 -17.35 -19.76 45.13
N THR A 25 -16.12 -19.51 45.57
CA THR A 25 -15.73 -18.19 46.09
C THR A 25 -15.61 -17.22 44.91
N PRO A 26 -16.09 -15.97 45.02
CA PRO A 26 -15.85 -14.97 44.00
C PRO A 26 -14.37 -14.57 44.11
N THR A 27 -13.52 -15.13 43.24
CA THR A 27 -12.21 -14.55 42.99
C THR A 27 -12.43 -13.17 42.39
N ALA A 28 -12.20 -12.13 43.18
CA ALA A 28 -12.03 -10.78 42.69
C ALA A 28 -10.95 -10.83 41.61
N ALA A 29 -11.35 -10.60 40.36
CA ALA A 29 -10.42 -10.43 39.26
C ALA A 29 -9.57 -9.20 39.60
N THR A 30 -8.34 -9.44 40.05
CA THR A 30 -7.31 -8.42 40.05
C THR A 30 -7.19 -7.93 38.62
N ALA A 31 -7.60 -6.67 38.39
CA ALA A 31 -7.40 -6.00 37.12
C ALA A 31 -5.93 -6.19 36.72
N ALA A 32 -5.72 -6.77 35.54
CA ALA A 32 -4.41 -6.75 34.94
C ALA A 32 -3.97 -5.28 34.85
N PRO A 33 -2.69 -4.95 35.14
CA PRO A 33 -2.23 -3.59 34.97
C PRO A 33 -2.50 -3.16 33.52
N ASP A 34 -3.13 -2.00 33.35
CA ASP A 34 -3.38 -1.39 32.05
C ASP A 34 -2.09 -1.46 31.22
N ALA A 35 -2.14 -2.19 30.11
CA ALA A 35 -1.08 -2.15 29.12
C ALA A 35 -1.04 -0.70 28.58
N PRO A 36 0.15 -0.08 28.49
CA PRO A 36 0.25 1.32 28.12
C PRO A 36 -0.30 1.55 26.71
N ASP A 37 -1.20 2.53 26.59
CA ASP A 37 -1.63 3.15 25.35
C ASP A 37 -0.43 3.44 24.43
N ALA A 38 -0.34 2.76 23.28
CA ALA A 38 0.52 3.19 22.17
C ALA A 38 0.14 2.54 20.83
N VAL A 39 0.28 3.37 19.78
CA VAL A 39 0.39 3.06 18.34
C VAL A 39 -0.90 3.14 17.51
N ARG A 40 -1.07 4.29 16.83
CA ARG A 40 -1.01 4.35 15.35
C ARG A 40 -0.38 5.65 14.85
N ALA A 41 0.95 5.71 14.95
CA ALA A 41 1.75 6.23 13.86
C ALA A 41 2.04 5.01 12.96
N SER A 42 1.80 5.07 11.64
CA SER A 42 2.42 4.09 10.75
C SER A 42 3.93 4.25 10.89
N THR A 43 4.66 3.15 11.04
CA THR A 43 6.12 3.21 11.16
C THR A 43 6.74 3.57 9.81
N LEU A 44 7.98 4.08 9.78
CA LEU A 44 8.57 4.59 8.53
C LEU A 44 8.61 3.52 7.43
N GLY A 45 9.05 2.31 7.76
CA GLY A 45 9.10 1.17 6.85
C GLY A 45 7.71 0.73 6.39
N ALA A 46 6.74 0.66 7.29
CA ALA A 46 5.37 0.31 6.94
C ALA A 46 4.72 1.36 6.02
N GLN A 47 5.02 2.65 6.23
CA GLN A 47 4.48 3.72 5.40
C GLN A 47 5.12 3.72 4.00
N ALA A 48 6.45 3.58 3.89
CA ALA A 48 7.11 3.48 2.60
C ALA A 48 6.63 2.27 1.78
N ALA A 49 6.36 1.14 2.45
CA ALA A 49 5.89 -0.10 1.82
C ALA A 49 4.56 0.07 1.06
N GLN A 50 3.70 1.02 1.45
CA GLN A 50 2.43 1.32 0.75
C GLN A 50 2.64 1.74 -0.70
N SER A 51 3.84 2.23 -1.04
CA SER A 51 4.19 2.63 -2.41
C SER A 51 5.19 1.69 -3.08
N GLY A 52 5.38 0.48 -2.53
CA GLY A 52 6.37 -0.50 -2.99
C GLY A 52 7.83 -0.15 -2.60
N ARG A 53 8.04 0.92 -1.84
CA ARG A 53 9.35 1.42 -1.43
C ARG A 53 9.78 0.83 -0.09
N TYR A 54 11.09 0.80 0.17
CA TYR A 54 11.61 0.54 1.51
C TYR A 54 11.94 1.85 2.25
N PHE A 55 11.87 1.81 3.57
CA PHE A 55 12.51 2.78 4.45
C PHE A 55 13.43 2.03 5.42
N GLY A 56 14.73 2.25 5.27
CA GLY A 56 15.77 1.52 5.99
C GLY A 56 16.64 2.40 6.87
N THR A 57 17.57 1.75 7.56
CA THR A 57 18.59 2.40 8.39
C THR A 57 19.93 1.68 8.30
N ALA A 58 21.02 2.42 8.55
CA ALA A 58 22.34 1.84 8.77
C ALA A 58 22.43 1.18 10.14
N VAL A 59 23.03 -0.02 10.18
CA VAL A 59 23.12 -0.86 11.37
C VAL A 59 24.57 -1.19 11.69
N ALA A 60 24.95 -1.00 12.96
CA ALA A 60 26.24 -1.45 13.50
C ALA A 60 26.04 -2.67 14.40
N ALA A 61 26.77 -3.76 14.15
CA ALA A 61 26.64 -5.01 14.89
C ALA A 61 26.92 -4.81 16.39
N GLY A 62 27.90 -3.95 16.72
CA GLY A 62 28.24 -3.62 18.12
C GLY A 62 27.10 -2.94 18.92
N ARG A 63 26.04 -2.45 18.26
CA ARG A 63 24.88 -1.83 18.91
C ARG A 63 23.69 -2.79 19.09
N LEU A 64 23.77 -4.02 18.59
CA LEU A 64 22.66 -4.98 18.67
C LEU A 64 22.35 -5.46 20.10
N GLY A 65 23.22 -5.19 21.07
CA GLY A 65 22.95 -5.39 22.50
C GLY A 65 22.15 -4.27 23.17
N ASP A 66 21.98 -3.12 22.52
CA ASP A 66 21.18 -2.00 23.04
C ASP A 66 19.69 -2.22 22.70
N GLY A 67 18.87 -2.41 23.74
CA GLY A 67 17.43 -2.63 23.62
C GLY A 67 16.66 -1.44 23.03
N THR A 68 17.12 -0.20 23.23
CA THR A 68 16.52 0.98 22.62
C THR A 68 16.83 1.04 21.13
N TYR A 69 18.10 0.80 20.77
CA TYR A 69 18.55 0.75 19.39
C TYR A 69 17.78 -0.31 18.59
N THR A 70 17.75 -1.53 19.10
CA THR A 70 17.06 -2.66 18.46
C THR A 70 15.55 -2.52 18.46
N GLY A 71 14.95 -1.98 19.53
CA GLY A 71 13.52 -1.71 19.58
C GLY A 71 13.05 -0.69 18.55
N ILE A 72 13.87 0.32 18.23
CA ILE A 72 13.59 1.26 17.14
C ILE A 72 13.87 0.61 15.79
N LEU A 73 14.99 -0.11 15.65
CA LEU A 73 15.40 -0.81 14.42
C LEU A 73 14.26 -1.68 13.87
N ASP A 74 13.76 -2.59 14.70
CA ASP A 74 12.80 -3.61 14.28
C ASP A 74 11.40 -3.04 14.10
N ARG A 75 11.06 -1.98 14.84
CA ARG A 75 9.76 -1.32 14.76
C ARG A 75 9.65 -0.42 13.53
N GLU A 76 10.68 0.38 13.27
CA GLU A 76 10.58 1.53 12.37
C GLU A 76 11.03 1.25 10.94
N PHE A 77 11.89 0.25 10.72
CA PHE A 77 12.55 0.06 9.43
C PHE A 77 12.24 -1.30 8.81
N ASN A 78 12.08 -1.34 7.48
CA ASN A 78 11.85 -2.58 6.72
C ASN A 78 13.02 -2.95 5.80
N SER A 79 14.15 -2.25 5.93
CA SER A 79 15.40 -2.54 5.26
C SER A 79 16.58 -2.15 6.14
N VAL A 80 17.69 -2.84 6.03
CA VAL A 80 18.92 -2.52 6.78
C VAL A 80 20.15 -2.54 5.88
N THR A 81 21.14 -1.73 6.23
CA THR A 81 22.45 -1.65 5.58
C THR A 81 23.52 -1.75 6.67
N PRO A 82 24.51 -2.66 6.60
CA PRO A 82 25.63 -2.68 7.53
C PRO A 82 26.46 -1.40 7.37
N GLU A 83 26.85 -0.79 8.49
CA GLU A 83 27.63 0.44 8.47
C GLU A 83 29.08 0.17 8.06
N ASN A 84 29.72 -0.82 8.72
CA ASN A 84 31.12 -1.18 8.45
C ASN A 84 31.34 -2.68 8.26
N GLU A 85 30.41 -3.52 8.69
CA GLU A 85 30.59 -4.96 8.86
C GLU A 85 30.77 -5.72 7.53
N MET A 86 30.41 -5.09 6.41
CA MET A 86 30.59 -5.65 5.07
C MET A 86 31.66 -4.90 4.24
N LYS A 87 32.41 -3.96 4.82
CA LYS A 87 33.54 -3.31 4.14
C LYS A 87 34.72 -4.27 4.04
N TRP A 88 35.58 -4.04 3.05
CA TRP A 88 36.65 -4.97 2.70
C TRP A 88 37.64 -5.18 3.85
N ASP A 89 38.01 -4.12 4.58
CA ASP A 89 38.94 -4.25 5.71
C ASP A 89 38.43 -5.11 6.87
N THR A 90 37.10 -5.26 6.98
CA THR A 90 36.42 -6.07 7.98
C THR A 90 36.20 -7.48 7.47
N THR A 91 35.73 -7.61 6.23
CA THR A 91 35.41 -8.90 5.62
C THR A 91 36.62 -9.69 5.17
N GLU A 92 37.72 -9.04 4.78
CA GLU A 92 38.95 -9.69 4.31
C GLU A 92 40.21 -8.88 4.71
N ARG A 93 40.41 -8.73 6.02
CA ARG A 93 41.54 -7.98 6.60
C ARG A 93 42.92 -8.49 6.14
N SER A 94 43.03 -9.80 5.90
CA SER A 94 44.21 -10.48 5.37
C SER A 94 43.82 -11.28 4.13
N ARG A 95 44.66 -11.27 3.09
CA ARG A 95 44.37 -11.91 1.80
C ARG A 95 43.89 -13.36 1.95
N GLY A 96 42.71 -13.65 1.41
CA GLY A 96 42.09 -14.98 1.42
C GLY A 96 41.47 -15.42 2.75
N SER A 97 41.56 -14.61 3.81
CA SER A 97 40.99 -14.91 5.13
C SER A 97 39.73 -14.07 5.35
N PHE A 98 38.57 -14.68 5.10
CA PHE A 98 37.29 -13.99 5.21
C PHE A 98 36.69 -14.09 6.62
N ASN A 99 36.17 -12.96 7.12
CA ASN A 99 35.41 -12.87 8.36
C ASN A 99 34.02 -12.30 8.08
N PHE A 100 33.02 -13.17 8.04
CA PHE A 100 31.62 -12.77 7.80
C PHE A 100 30.81 -12.57 9.08
N GLY A 101 31.35 -12.93 10.24
CA GLY A 101 30.60 -12.98 11.51
C GLY A 101 29.83 -11.70 11.84
N PRO A 102 30.44 -10.50 11.80
CA PRO A 102 29.73 -9.24 12.07
C PRO A 102 28.60 -8.96 11.06
N GLY A 103 28.81 -9.25 9.78
CA GLY A 103 27.79 -9.10 8.74
C GLY A 103 26.66 -10.12 8.91
N ASP A 104 26.99 -11.37 9.21
CA ASP A 104 26.03 -12.46 9.45
C ASP A 104 25.08 -12.13 10.60
N GLN A 105 25.55 -11.49 11.67
CA GLN A 105 24.69 -11.05 12.78
C GLN A 105 23.57 -10.12 12.28
N ILE A 106 23.90 -9.16 11.41
CA ILE A 106 22.94 -8.21 10.85
C ILE A 106 22.01 -8.91 9.85
N VAL A 107 22.54 -9.73 8.94
CA VAL A 107 21.71 -10.45 7.94
C VAL A 107 20.75 -11.42 8.63
N ASN A 108 21.19 -12.12 9.67
CA ASN A 108 20.34 -13.03 10.45
C ASN A 108 19.21 -12.28 11.16
N ARG A 109 19.50 -11.13 11.77
CA ARG A 109 18.47 -10.28 12.37
C ARG A 109 17.50 -9.74 11.32
N ALA A 110 18.00 -9.20 10.21
CA ALA A 110 17.16 -8.70 9.14
C ALA A 110 16.17 -9.76 8.67
N ALA A 111 16.65 -11.00 8.47
CA ALA A 111 15.82 -12.14 8.11
C ALA A 111 14.76 -12.47 9.17
N SER A 112 15.11 -12.49 10.47
CA SER A 112 14.16 -12.79 11.54
C SER A 112 13.06 -11.73 11.71
N HIS A 113 13.29 -10.52 11.23
CA HIS A 113 12.34 -9.40 11.28
C HIS A 113 11.72 -9.05 9.92
N GLY A 114 11.93 -9.88 8.89
CA GLY A 114 11.35 -9.67 7.55
C GLY A 114 11.85 -8.39 6.86
N GLN A 115 13.03 -7.90 7.24
CA GLN A 115 13.65 -6.71 6.66
C GLN A 115 14.46 -7.07 5.41
N ARG A 116 14.47 -6.19 4.43
CA ARG A 116 15.35 -6.29 3.25
C ARG A 116 16.80 -6.01 3.67
N MET A 117 17.74 -6.66 3.00
CA MET A 117 19.16 -6.47 3.26
C MET A 117 19.85 -5.76 2.10
N ARG A 118 20.51 -4.63 2.35
CA ARG A 118 21.46 -4.02 1.41
C ARG A 118 22.88 -4.38 1.83
N GLY A 119 23.67 -4.93 0.91
CA GLY A 119 25.10 -5.15 1.13
C GLY A 119 25.89 -3.88 0.82
N HIS A 120 26.72 -3.43 1.77
CA HIS A 120 27.51 -2.21 1.68
C HIS A 120 28.90 -2.44 2.31
N THR A 121 29.99 -2.48 1.53
CA THR A 121 30.11 -2.37 0.06
C THR A 121 31.27 -3.23 -0.41
N LEU A 122 31.23 -3.67 -1.68
CA LEU A 122 32.21 -4.61 -2.23
C LEU A 122 33.54 -3.97 -2.63
N VAL A 123 33.52 -2.77 -3.24
CA VAL A 123 34.73 -2.07 -3.69
C VAL A 123 34.68 -0.61 -3.25
N TRP A 124 35.50 -0.27 -2.27
CA TRP A 124 35.65 1.10 -1.77
C TRP A 124 37.08 1.40 -1.39
N HIS A 125 37.56 2.59 -1.73
CA HIS A 125 38.95 2.99 -1.54
C HIS A 125 39.27 3.47 -0.12
N SER A 126 38.28 3.96 0.63
CA SER A 126 38.50 4.68 1.89
C SER A 126 38.72 3.74 3.09
N GLN A 127 38.09 2.56 3.07
CA GLN A 127 38.22 1.55 4.13
C GLN A 127 38.63 0.21 3.51
N LEU A 128 39.90 0.15 3.12
CA LEU A 128 40.51 -0.93 2.36
C LEU A 128 41.73 -1.48 3.11
N PRO A 129 41.95 -2.81 3.16
CA PRO A 129 43.15 -3.36 3.78
C PRO A 129 44.43 -2.81 3.15
N GLY A 130 45.44 -2.54 3.98
CA GLY A 130 46.74 -2.03 3.53
C GLY A 130 47.44 -2.94 2.50
N TRP A 131 47.18 -4.25 2.56
CA TRP A 131 47.74 -5.20 1.60
C TRP A 131 47.13 -5.05 0.21
N VAL A 132 45.88 -4.62 0.08
CA VAL A 132 45.24 -4.34 -1.22
C VAL A 132 45.73 -3.01 -1.77
N SER A 133 45.74 -1.97 -0.94
CA SER A 133 46.18 -0.62 -1.34
C SER A 133 47.67 -0.54 -1.72
N SER A 134 48.47 -1.55 -1.36
CA SER A 134 49.89 -1.67 -1.72
C SER A 134 50.14 -2.40 -3.05
N ILE A 135 49.13 -3.02 -3.65
CA ILE A 135 49.30 -3.76 -4.90
C ILE A 135 49.53 -2.78 -6.05
N ARG A 136 50.56 -3.04 -6.87
CA ARG A 136 50.89 -2.25 -8.07
C ARG A 136 50.83 -3.07 -9.36
N ASP A 137 50.75 -4.39 -9.25
CA ASP A 137 50.55 -5.28 -10.40
C ASP A 137 49.05 -5.38 -10.75
N ALA A 138 48.72 -5.04 -12.00
CA ALA A 138 47.33 -4.98 -12.46
C ALA A 138 46.64 -6.34 -12.49
N ASN A 139 47.35 -7.41 -12.87
CA ASN A 139 46.75 -8.75 -12.89
C ASN A 139 46.44 -9.24 -11.48
N THR A 140 47.34 -8.99 -10.53
CA THR A 140 47.17 -9.31 -9.12
C THR A 140 45.99 -8.56 -8.53
N LEU A 141 45.92 -7.22 -8.72
CA LEU A 141 44.84 -6.42 -8.16
C LEU A 141 43.48 -6.80 -8.76
N ARG A 142 43.44 -7.06 -10.07
CA ARG A 142 42.23 -7.54 -10.76
C ARG A 142 41.74 -8.86 -10.17
N SER A 143 42.64 -9.83 -10.02
CA SER A 143 42.32 -11.13 -9.42
C SER A 143 41.83 -10.99 -7.98
N VAL A 144 42.46 -10.12 -7.20
CA VAL A 144 42.08 -9.82 -5.81
C VAL A 144 40.68 -9.20 -5.73
N MET A 145 40.38 -8.20 -6.55
CA MET A 145 39.05 -7.58 -6.63
C MET A 145 37.97 -8.57 -7.02
N ASN A 146 38.21 -9.35 -8.07
CA ASN A 146 37.22 -10.30 -8.55
C ASN A 146 36.99 -11.44 -7.54
N ASN A 147 38.05 -11.91 -6.88
CA ASN A 147 37.93 -12.91 -5.82
C ASN A 147 37.12 -12.37 -4.64
N HIS A 148 37.42 -11.15 -4.17
CA HIS A 148 36.70 -10.54 -3.05
C HIS A 148 35.20 -10.43 -3.34
N ILE A 149 34.82 -9.83 -4.47
CA ILE A 149 33.43 -9.71 -4.91
C ILE A 149 32.75 -11.08 -4.93
N THR A 150 33.42 -12.08 -5.53
CA THR A 150 32.86 -13.43 -5.68
C THR A 150 32.65 -14.11 -4.32
N GLN A 151 33.64 -14.08 -3.42
CA GLN A 151 33.55 -14.74 -2.11
C GLN A 151 32.47 -14.11 -1.23
N VAL A 152 32.45 -12.77 -1.15
CA VAL A 152 31.46 -12.04 -0.34
C VAL A 152 30.05 -12.27 -0.88
N MET A 153 29.83 -12.11 -2.18
CA MET A 153 28.49 -12.29 -2.76
C MET A 153 28.01 -13.75 -2.73
N ASN A 154 28.91 -14.73 -2.92
CA ASN A 154 28.53 -16.14 -2.79
C ASN A 154 28.11 -16.49 -1.37
N HIS A 155 28.80 -15.96 -0.36
CA HIS A 155 28.43 -16.19 1.05
C HIS A 155 27.02 -15.71 1.37
N TYR A 156 26.64 -14.52 0.87
CA TYR A 156 25.32 -13.92 1.15
C TYR A 156 24.26 -14.18 0.05
N LYS A 157 24.53 -15.07 -0.90
CA LYS A 157 23.69 -15.28 -2.08
C LYS A 157 22.23 -15.56 -1.72
N GLY A 158 21.31 -14.86 -2.39
CA GLY A 158 19.86 -14.98 -2.16
C GLY A 158 19.35 -14.33 -0.86
N ARG A 159 20.22 -13.74 -0.04
CA ARG A 159 19.85 -13.03 1.20
C ARG A 159 19.93 -11.51 1.06
N ILE A 160 20.51 -11.02 -0.03
CA ILE A 160 20.73 -9.59 -0.29
C ILE A 160 19.78 -9.10 -1.38
N TYR A 161 19.07 -8.01 -1.09
CA TYR A 161 18.19 -7.34 -2.05
C TYR A 161 19.00 -6.50 -3.06
N ALA A 162 19.99 -5.75 -2.59
CA ALA A 162 20.83 -4.89 -3.41
C ALA A 162 22.26 -4.78 -2.86
N TRP A 163 23.25 -4.67 -3.74
CA TRP A 163 24.66 -4.44 -3.41
C TRP A 163 25.13 -3.07 -3.88
N ASP A 164 25.82 -2.36 -3.00
CA ASP A 164 26.75 -1.30 -3.41
C ASP A 164 28.02 -1.97 -3.95
N VAL A 165 28.07 -2.10 -5.28
CA VAL A 165 29.19 -2.79 -5.94
C VAL A 165 30.45 -1.95 -5.91
N VAL A 166 30.33 -0.66 -6.24
CA VAL A 166 31.40 0.32 -6.13
C VAL A 166 30.88 1.55 -5.42
N ASN A 167 31.61 1.99 -4.40
CA ASN A 167 31.29 3.16 -3.61
C ASN A 167 32.29 4.30 -3.92
N GLU A 168 31.77 5.50 -4.16
CA GLU A 168 32.53 6.76 -4.20
C GLU A 168 33.73 6.77 -5.16
N ALA A 169 33.54 6.32 -6.40
CA ALA A 169 34.61 6.27 -7.39
C ALA A 169 34.86 7.61 -8.10
N PHE A 170 33.96 8.60 -7.98
CA PHE A 170 34.13 9.91 -8.61
C PHE A 170 34.78 10.92 -7.66
N ALA A 171 35.62 11.78 -8.22
CA ALA A 171 36.32 12.83 -7.49
C ALA A 171 35.38 13.99 -7.17
N ASP A 172 35.62 14.62 -6.03
CA ASP A 172 34.93 15.85 -5.68
C ASP A 172 35.45 17.03 -6.53
N GLY A 173 34.65 18.08 -6.66
CA GLY A 173 34.99 19.27 -7.44
C GLY A 173 34.56 19.22 -8.91
N GLY A 174 35.19 20.06 -9.73
CA GLY A 174 34.68 20.45 -11.06
C GLY A 174 35.06 19.55 -12.25
N SER A 175 35.81 18.45 -12.05
CA SER A 175 36.37 17.68 -13.18
C SER A 175 35.37 16.66 -13.77
N GLY A 176 34.45 16.14 -12.96
CA GLY A 176 33.57 15.04 -13.34
C GLY A 176 34.31 13.74 -13.68
N GLN A 177 35.53 13.57 -13.15
CA GLN A 177 36.40 12.41 -13.36
C GLN A 177 36.39 11.46 -12.18
N MET A 178 36.85 10.22 -12.40
CA MET A 178 37.10 9.27 -11.32
C MET A 178 38.22 9.77 -10.39
N ARG A 179 38.11 9.51 -9.09
CA ARG A 179 39.16 9.85 -8.11
C ARG A 179 40.34 8.90 -8.20
N SER A 180 41.53 9.39 -7.86
CA SER A 180 42.70 8.51 -7.66
C SER A 180 42.38 7.51 -6.53
N SER A 181 42.68 6.26 -6.81
CA SER A 181 42.54 5.12 -5.91
C SER A 181 43.41 4.00 -6.47
N VAL A 182 43.80 3.03 -5.64
CA VAL A 182 44.59 1.88 -6.13
C VAL A 182 43.89 1.18 -7.31
N PHE A 183 42.56 1.11 -7.29
CA PHE A 183 41.78 0.52 -8.38
C PHE A 183 41.89 1.34 -9.66
N ARG A 184 41.63 2.66 -9.63
CA ARG A 184 41.74 3.52 -10.82
C ARG A 184 43.18 3.57 -11.34
N ASP A 185 44.15 3.73 -10.45
CA ASP A 185 45.53 4.04 -10.82
C ASP A 185 46.24 2.81 -11.40
N VAL A 186 45.86 1.60 -10.96
CA VAL A 186 46.46 0.34 -11.41
C VAL A 186 45.62 -0.37 -12.47
N LEU A 187 44.27 -0.35 -12.37
CA LEU A 187 43.37 -1.04 -13.31
C LEU A 187 42.78 -0.12 -14.40
N GLY A 188 42.95 1.20 -14.27
CA GLY A 188 42.30 2.18 -15.14
C GLY A 188 40.80 2.34 -14.83
N THR A 189 40.09 3.13 -15.64
CA THR A 189 38.66 3.45 -15.43
C THR A 189 37.71 2.27 -15.65
N GLY A 190 38.16 1.20 -16.30
CA GLY A 190 37.36 0.00 -16.58
C GLY A 190 37.04 -0.87 -15.37
N PHE A 191 37.69 -0.63 -14.22
CA PHE A 191 37.51 -1.47 -13.03
C PHE A 191 36.07 -1.49 -12.50
N ILE A 192 35.30 -0.41 -12.69
CA ILE A 192 33.91 -0.34 -12.25
C ILE A 192 33.06 -1.31 -13.09
N GLU A 193 33.20 -1.30 -14.42
CA GLU A 193 32.48 -2.25 -15.27
C GLU A 193 32.86 -3.69 -14.91
N GLU A 194 34.15 -3.95 -14.71
CA GLU A 194 34.63 -5.26 -14.33
C GLU A 194 34.00 -5.73 -13.01
N ALA A 195 33.96 -4.88 -11.98
CA ALA A 195 33.32 -5.18 -10.70
C ALA A 195 31.83 -5.52 -10.87
N PHE A 196 31.09 -4.77 -11.70
CA PHE A 196 29.68 -5.06 -11.97
C PHE A 196 29.46 -6.38 -12.71
N ARG A 197 30.32 -6.71 -13.69
CA ARG A 197 30.23 -8.00 -14.41
C ARG A 197 30.57 -9.17 -13.51
N THR A 198 31.59 -9.03 -12.66
CA THR A 198 31.92 -10.04 -11.65
C THR A 198 30.79 -10.22 -10.65
N ALA A 199 30.22 -9.12 -10.15
CA ALA A 199 29.10 -9.16 -9.21
C ALA A 199 27.86 -9.86 -9.81
N ARG A 200 27.50 -9.54 -11.06
CA ARG A 200 26.37 -10.21 -11.74
C ARG A 200 26.60 -11.71 -11.92
N SER A 201 27.85 -12.12 -12.14
CA SER A 201 28.20 -13.53 -12.28
C SER A 201 28.08 -14.29 -10.95
N ALA A 202 28.41 -13.64 -9.83
CA ALA A 202 28.29 -14.24 -8.50
C ALA A 202 26.81 -14.39 -8.06
N ASP A 203 26.01 -13.32 -8.17
CA ASP A 203 24.58 -13.35 -7.87
C ASP A 203 23.74 -12.65 -8.97
N PRO A 204 23.11 -13.42 -9.87
CA PRO A 204 22.22 -12.88 -10.89
C PRO A 204 20.94 -12.24 -10.35
N ALA A 205 20.52 -12.55 -9.13
CA ALA A 205 19.22 -12.12 -8.59
C ALA A 205 19.29 -10.80 -7.82
N ALA A 206 20.45 -10.47 -7.25
CA ALA A 206 20.64 -9.22 -6.51
C ALA A 206 20.61 -8.00 -7.45
N LYS A 207 20.10 -6.86 -6.95
CA LYS A 207 20.27 -5.57 -7.63
C LYS A 207 21.69 -5.05 -7.46
N LEU A 208 22.30 -4.56 -8.53
CA LEU A 208 23.66 -4.02 -8.52
C LEU A 208 23.63 -2.49 -8.64
N CYS A 209 24.06 -1.81 -7.57
CA CYS A 209 24.04 -0.36 -7.48
C CYS A 209 25.45 0.24 -7.52
N TYR A 210 25.57 1.40 -8.15
CA TYR A 210 26.68 2.34 -7.93
C TYR A 210 26.26 3.33 -6.82
N ASN A 211 27.10 3.61 -5.83
CA ASN A 211 26.76 4.49 -4.70
C ASN A 211 27.80 5.61 -4.55
N ASP A 212 27.36 6.85 -4.34
CA ASP A 212 28.25 8.00 -4.18
C ASP A 212 27.57 9.15 -3.41
N TYR A 213 28.39 10.01 -2.80
CA TYR A 213 27.95 11.27 -2.17
C TYR A 213 28.17 12.47 -3.11
N SER A 214 27.49 13.58 -2.82
CA SER A 214 27.66 14.84 -3.57
C SER A 214 27.39 14.66 -5.07
N ILE A 215 26.40 13.84 -5.38
CA ILE A 215 25.86 13.64 -6.73
C ILE A 215 24.39 14.07 -6.82
N GLU A 216 23.90 14.83 -5.84
CA GLU A 216 22.50 15.22 -5.71
C GLU A 216 22.14 16.47 -6.52
N ASN A 217 23.10 17.35 -6.81
CA ASN A 217 22.88 18.54 -7.62
C ASN A 217 23.16 18.27 -9.11
N TRP A 218 22.15 18.47 -9.95
CA TRP A 218 22.21 18.14 -11.38
C TRP A 218 23.37 18.82 -12.11
N SER A 219 23.69 20.08 -11.76
CA SER A 219 24.70 20.87 -12.48
C SER A 219 26.14 20.53 -12.09
N ASP A 220 26.34 19.73 -11.03
CA ASP A 220 27.68 19.45 -10.56
C ASP A 220 28.42 18.53 -11.53
N ALA A 221 29.70 18.83 -11.77
CA ALA A 221 30.52 18.05 -12.69
C ALA A 221 30.62 16.58 -12.27
N LYS A 222 30.69 16.31 -10.96
CA LYS A 222 30.66 14.95 -10.39
C LYS A 222 29.39 14.21 -10.77
N THR A 223 28.21 14.80 -10.52
CA THR A 223 26.90 14.26 -10.93
C THR A 223 26.88 13.95 -12.42
N GLN A 224 27.35 14.88 -13.26
CA GLN A 224 27.41 14.69 -14.71
C GLN A 224 28.40 13.59 -15.13
N GLY A 225 29.50 13.41 -14.40
CA GLY A 225 30.45 12.31 -14.58
C GLY A 225 29.80 10.96 -14.34
N VAL A 226 29.14 10.80 -13.20
CA VAL A 226 28.41 9.57 -12.85
C VAL A 226 27.28 9.31 -13.85
N TYR A 227 26.52 10.34 -14.25
CA TYR A 227 25.46 10.22 -15.25
C TYR A 227 25.99 9.69 -16.60
N ARG A 228 27.13 10.22 -17.07
CA ARG A 228 27.77 9.74 -18.30
C ARG A 228 28.20 8.28 -18.19
N MET A 229 28.76 7.86 -17.05
CA MET A 229 29.14 6.46 -16.82
C MET A 229 27.91 5.55 -16.85
N VAL A 230 26.83 5.90 -16.13
CA VAL A 230 25.61 5.08 -16.09
C VAL A 230 25.01 4.98 -17.49
N ARG A 231 24.96 6.08 -18.24
CA ARG A 231 24.46 6.08 -19.63
C ARG A 231 25.28 5.16 -20.54
N ASP A 232 26.60 5.24 -20.46
CA ASP A 232 27.52 4.37 -21.21
C ASP A 232 27.35 2.89 -20.82
N PHE A 233 27.22 2.61 -19.53
CA PHE A 233 27.02 1.25 -19.03
C PHE A 233 25.70 0.66 -19.54
N LYS A 234 24.62 1.45 -19.52
CA LYS A 234 23.33 1.02 -20.06
C LYS A 234 23.38 0.80 -21.57
N SER A 235 24.10 1.64 -22.34
CA SER A 235 24.22 1.45 -23.79
C SER A 235 25.04 0.22 -24.17
N ARG A 236 26.03 -0.17 -23.35
CA ARG A 236 26.90 -1.34 -23.58
C ARG A 236 26.45 -2.61 -22.86
N GLY A 237 25.30 -2.59 -22.18
CA GLY A 237 24.76 -3.75 -21.47
C GLY A 237 25.59 -4.17 -20.25
N VAL A 238 26.27 -3.23 -19.59
CA VAL A 238 26.88 -3.46 -18.27
C VAL A 238 25.75 -3.59 -17.25
N PRO A 239 25.79 -4.58 -16.33
CA PRO A 239 24.63 -4.95 -15.50
C PRO A 239 24.40 -4.02 -14.30
N ILE A 240 24.23 -2.72 -14.55
CA ILE A 240 23.86 -1.72 -13.54
C ILE A 240 22.33 -1.59 -13.44
N ASP A 241 21.81 -1.81 -12.23
CA ASP A 241 20.37 -1.75 -11.95
C ASP A 241 19.98 -0.46 -11.24
N CYS A 242 20.88 0.14 -10.45
CA CYS A 242 20.56 1.27 -9.60
C CYS A 242 21.71 2.26 -9.39
N VAL A 243 21.34 3.47 -9.01
CA VAL A 243 22.26 4.49 -8.47
C VAL A 243 21.78 4.89 -7.08
N GLY A 244 22.68 4.78 -6.10
CA GLY A 244 22.53 5.23 -4.73
C GLY A 244 23.06 6.65 -4.55
N PHE A 245 22.26 7.50 -3.93
CA PHE A 245 22.59 8.87 -3.56
C PHE A 245 22.73 8.93 -2.05
N GLN A 246 23.95 9.01 -1.54
CA GLN A 246 24.21 8.97 -0.10
C GLN A 246 23.43 10.07 0.62
N SER A 247 23.33 11.28 0.05
CA SER A 247 22.46 12.36 0.56
C SER A 247 22.82 12.86 1.96
N HIS A 248 24.11 12.95 2.27
CA HIS A 248 24.63 13.64 3.46
C HIS A 248 24.48 15.16 3.31
N PHE A 249 23.35 15.72 3.76
CA PHE A 249 23.05 17.14 3.58
C PHE A 249 23.47 17.99 4.77
N GLY A 250 23.88 19.23 4.48
CA GLY A 250 24.00 20.29 5.49
C GLY A 250 22.63 20.80 5.95
N ALA A 251 22.61 21.83 6.79
CA ALA A 251 21.37 22.37 7.38
C ALA A 251 20.38 22.92 6.34
N GLY A 252 20.87 23.29 5.15
CA GLY A 252 20.05 23.73 4.02
C GLY A 252 19.23 22.63 3.35
N GLY A 253 19.51 21.35 3.62
CA GLY A 253 18.82 20.22 3.01
C GLY A 253 19.25 19.92 1.56
N PRO A 254 18.42 19.20 0.78
CA PRO A 254 18.75 18.81 -0.57
C PRO A 254 18.85 20.02 -1.52
N PRO A 255 19.71 19.98 -2.55
CA PRO A 255 19.73 21.03 -3.58
C PRO A 255 18.39 21.11 -4.31
N SER A 256 18.04 22.28 -4.83
CA SER A 256 16.76 22.51 -5.52
C SER A 256 16.57 21.61 -6.75
N SER A 257 17.66 21.20 -7.39
CA SER A 257 17.67 20.29 -8.54
C SER A 257 17.59 18.81 -8.17
N PHE A 258 17.48 18.44 -6.89
CA PHE A 258 17.61 17.04 -6.46
C PHE A 258 16.60 16.09 -7.13
N GLN A 259 15.31 16.46 -7.21
CA GLN A 259 14.32 15.66 -7.92
C GLN A 259 14.63 15.53 -9.42
N THR A 260 15.14 16.60 -10.04
CA THR A 260 15.59 16.58 -11.44
C THR A 260 16.73 15.60 -11.63
N THR A 261 17.72 15.60 -10.72
CA THR A 261 18.81 14.63 -10.71
C THR A 261 18.29 13.20 -10.65
N LEU A 262 17.45 12.88 -9.66
CA LEU A 262 16.84 11.55 -9.52
C LEU A 262 16.08 11.12 -10.79
N SER A 263 15.31 12.06 -11.37
CA SER A 263 14.53 11.81 -12.59
C SER A 263 15.42 11.52 -13.81
N ASN A 264 16.53 12.23 -13.96
CA ASN A 264 17.46 12.04 -15.08
C ASN A 264 18.15 10.68 -15.02
N PHE A 265 18.62 10.25 -13.85
CA PHE A 265 19.17 8.90 -13.69
C PHE A 265 18.10 7.83 -13.93
N ALA A 266 16.89 8.01 -13.38
CA ALA A 266 15.77 7.10 -13.63
C ALA A 266 15.42 6.96 -15.12
N ALA A 267 15.55 8.03 -15.90
CA ALA A 267 15.30 8.03 -17.34
C ALA A 267 16.30 7.17 -18.14
N LEU A 268 17.47 6.84 -17.58
CA LEU A 268 18.41 5.88 -18.16
C LEU A 268 17.99 4.41 -17.96
N GLY A 269 16.85 4.18 -17.29
CA GLY A 269 16.32 2.83 -17.05
C GLY A 269 16.96 2.11 -15.87
N VAL A 270 17.60 2.84 -14.96
CA VAL A 270 18.04 2.35 -13.64
C VAL A 270 17.07 2.81 -12.55
N ASP A 271 16.99 2.07 -11.45
CA ASP A 271 16.36 2.55 -10.23
C ASP A 271 17.25 3.60 -9.55
N VAL A 272 16.64 4.49 -8.76
CA VAL A 272 17.37 5.42 -7.89
C VAL A 272 17.01 5.15 -6.44
N GLN A 273 17.97 5.34 -5.53
CA GLN A 273 17.78 5.08 -4.10
C GLN A 273 18.49 6.15 -3.29
N ILE A 274 17.85 6.63 -2.23
CA ILE A 274 18.53 7.47 -1.23
C ILE A 274 19.12 6.51 -0.20
N THR A 275 20.44 6.52 -0.02
CA THR A 275 21.15 5.38 0.59
C THR A 275 21.75 5.66 1.96
N GLU A 276 22.07 6.91 2.29
CA GLU A 276 22.78 7.27 3.54
C GLU A 276 22.26 8.58 4.13
N LEU A 277 20.94 8.77 4.14
CA LEU A 277 20.33 10.05 4.47
C LEU A 277 20.62 10.46 5.92
N ASP A 278 21.33 11.57 6.06
CA ASP A 278 21.41 12.37 7.27
C ASP A 278 21.45 13.87 6.90
N ILE A 279 20.78 14.70 7.69
CA ILE A 279 20.64 16.14 7.40
C ILE A 279 20.95 16.91 8.66
N ALA A 280 21.97 17.77 8.64
CA ALA A 280 22.34 18.59 9.80
C ALA A 280 21.11 19.27 10.42
N GLN A 281 21.02 19.21 11.75
CA GLN A 281 19.91 19.72 12.59
C GLN A 281 18.55 19.06 12.34
N ALA A 282 18.47 18.10 11.42
CA ALA A 282 17.25 17.40 11.03
C ALA A 282 16.05 18.34 10.88
N SER A 283 16.19 19.36 10.03
CA SER A 283 15.07 20.25 9.71
C SER A 283 13.91 19.45 9.13
N SER A 284 12.70 19.64 9.68
CA SER A 284 11.48 18.99 9.21
C SER A 284 11.24 19.24 7.72
N ALA A 285 11.50 20.47 7.25
CA ALA A 285 11.31 20.84 5.85
C ALA A 285 12.32 20.14 4.93
N ALA A 286 13.59 20.06 5.36
CA ALA A 286 14.64 19.40 4.59
C ALA A 286 14.35 17.91 4.42
N TYR A 287 14.05 17.20 5.51
CA TYR A 287 13.66 15.78 5.46
C TYR A 287 12.43 15.55 4.58
N ALA A 288 11.39 16.38 4.72
CA ALA A 288 10.18 16.25 3.90
C ALA A 288 10.44 16.54 2.41
N ASN A 289 11.31 17.50 2.07
CA ASN A 289 11.70 17.80 0.70
C ASN A 289 12.46 16.63 0.07
N THR A 290 13.43 16.07 0.80
CA THR A 290 14.21 14.90 0.36
C THR A 290 13.31 13.70 0.09
N VAL A 291 12.40 13.38 1.02
CA VAL A 291 11.46 12.26 0.85
C VAL A 291 10.52 12.51 -0.33
N ARG A 292 9.96 13.72 -0.47
CA ARG A 292 9.10 14.05 -1.62
C ARG A 292 9.82 13.94 -2.96
N ALA A 293 11.09 14.33 -3.03
CA ALA A 293 11.89 14.18 -4.25
C ALA A 293 11.96 12.70 -4.67
N CYS A 294 12.14 11.78 -3.74
CA CYS A 294 12.07 10.34 -4.02
C CYS A 294 10.64 9.90 -4.40
N MET A 295 9.63 10.28 -3.63
CA MET A 295 8.25 9.85 -3.87
C MET A 295 7.72 10.28 -5.25
N ASN A 296 8.17 11.44 -5.75
CA ASN A 296 7.80 11.97 -7.07
C ASN A 296 8.49 11.26 -8.24
N VAL A 297 9.50 10.41 -7.98
CA VAL A 297 10.19 9.63 -9.02
C VAL A 297 9.76 8.17 -8.89
N ALA A 298 9.04 7.65 -9.89
CA ALA A 298 8.49 6.29 -9.87
C ALA A 298 9.55 5.19 -9.69
N ARG A 299 10.75 5.40 -10.24
CA ARG A 299 11.91 4.51 -10.09
C ARG A 299 12.75 4.79 -8.83
N CYS A 300 12.35 5.72 -7.97
CA CYS A 300 12.97 5.83 -6.66
C CYS A 300 12.41 4.73 -5.75
N THR A 301 13.23 3.74 -5.40
CA THR A 301 12.75 2.49 -4.79
C THR A 301 12.91 2.40 -3.28
N GLY A 302 13.55 3.38 -2.64
CA GLY A 302 13.62 3.45 -1.19
C GLY A 302 14.59 4.51 -0.66
N ILE A 303 14.53 4.65 0.67
CA ILE A 303 15.31 5.61 1.45
C ILE A 303 15.95 4.85 2.61
N THR A 304 17.24 5.04 2.86
CA THR A 304 17.94 4.57 4.06
C THR A 304 18.49 5.78 4.81
N VAL A 305 18.20 5.90 6.10
CA VAL A 305 18.83 6.89 6.98
C VAL A 305 20.13 6.36 7.57
N TRP A 306 21.17 7.18 7.70
CA TRP A 306 22.50 6.72 8.11
C TRP A 306 22.69 6.71 9.63
N GLY A 307 21.91 5.83 10.27
CA GLY A 307 21.85 5.60 11.70
C GLY A 307 20.43 5.70 12.27
N ILE A 308 20.29 5.39 13.56
CA ILE A 308 18.99 5.34 14.25
C ILE A 308 18.77 6.60 15.08
N ARG A 309 19.56 6.82 16.13
CA ARG A 309 19.53 8.02 16.97
C ARG A 309 20.65 8.97 16.61
N ASP A 310 20.49 10.25 16.90
CA ASP A 310 21.55 11.25 16.72
C ASP A 310 22.91 10.82 17.30
N SER A 311 22.92 10.14 18.45
CA SER A 311 24.13 9.60 19.09
C SER A 311 24.75 8.38 18.40
N ASP A 312 24.03 7.75 17.47
CA ASP A 312 24.50 6.61 16.69
C ASP A 312 25.15 7.04 15.36
N SER A 313 25.03 8.32 14.96
CA SER A 313 25.60 8.84 13.72
C SER A 313 27.06 9.29 13.89
N TRP A 314 27.86 9.16 12.82
CA TRP A 314 29.18 9.78 12.70
C TRP A 314 29.12 11.32 12.76
N ARG A 315 27.94 11.91 12.51
CA ARG A 315 27.64 13.35 12.62
C ARG A 315 26.88 13.70 13.90
N SER A 316 27.13 12.97 15.00
CA SER A 316 26.37 13.13 16.25
C SER A 316 26.33 14.57 16.81
N GLY A 317 27.36 15.40 16.55
CA GLY A 317 27.36 16.82 16.92
C GLY A 317 26.37 17.70 16.15
N GLU A 318 25.81 17.21 15.05
CA GLU A 318 24.87 17.95 14.19
C GLU A 318 23.41 17.56 14.41
N ASN A 319 23.13 16.58 15.27
CA ASN A 319 21.79 16.01 15.49
C ASN A 319 21.05 15.72 14.17
N PRO A 320 21.56 14.85 13.30
CA PRO A 320 21.15 14.83 11.91
C PRO A 320 20.06 13.80 11.57
N LEU A 321 19.64 12.98 12.54
CA LEU A 321 18.73 11.84 12.34
C LEU A 321 17.30 12.11 12.83
N LEU A 322 16.44 11.11 12.65
CA LEU A 322 15.00 11.20 12.95
C LEU A 322 14.66 10.98 14.43
N PHE A 323 15.59 10.41 15.20
CA PHE A 323 15.44 10.18 16.63
C PHE A 323 16.54 10.89 17.41
N ASP A 324 16.17 11.47 18.55
CA ASP A 324 17.15 12.10 19.45
C ASP A 324 18.04 11.03 20.13
N ARG A 325 19.05 11.49 20.87
CA ARG A 325 19.98 10.61 21.62
C ARG A 325 19.31 9.60 22.56
N ASN A 326 18.09 9.86 23.01
CA ASN A 326 17.34 9.01 23.94
C ASN A 326 16.38 8.07 23.19
N GLY A 327 16.28 8.17 21.86
CA GLY A 327 15.36 7.37 21.05
C GLY A 327 13.98 7.99 20.85
N ASN A 328 13.76 9.24 21.25
CA ASN A 328 12.49 9.92 21.00
C ASN A 328 12.43 10.45 19.55
N LYS A 329 11.24 10.39 18.96
CA LYS A 329 10.97 10.90 17.60
C LYS A 329 11.14 12.42 17.57
N LYS A 330 11.96 12.93 16.63
CA LYS A 330 12.10 14.37 16.36
C LYS A 330 11.00 14.88 15.43
N ALA A 331 10.86 16.19 15.28
CA ALA A 331 9.90 16.78 14.34
C ALA A 331 10.11 16.31 12.89
N ALA A 332 11.36 16.07 12.49
CA ALA A 332 11.70 15.49 11.20
C ALA A 332 11.18 14.07 10.99
N TYR A 333 11.00 13.26 12.05
CA TYR A 333 10.37 11.96 11.92
C TYR A 333 8.95 12.11 11.37
N GLN A 334 8.18 13.03 11.94
CA GLN A 334 6.79 13.24 11.54
C GLN A 334 6.72 13.81 10.12
N SER A 335 7.59 14.75 9.76
CA SER A 335 7.59 15.30 8.40
C SER A 335 8.06 14.28 7.35
N THR A 336 8.99 13.39 7.70
CA THR A 336 9.41 12.24 6.88
C THR A 336 8.24 11.28 6.67
N LEU A 337 7.61 10.86 7.77
CA LEU A 337 6.44 9.99 7.73
C LEU A 337 5.34 10.60 6.86
N SER A 338 5.18 11.92 6.95
CA SER A 338 4.17 12.65 6.18
C SER A 338 4.46 12.71 4.69
N ALA A 339 5.72 12.99 4.35
CA ALA A 339 6.16 13.01 2.97
C ALA A 339 6.09 11.63 2.31
N LEU A 340 6.16 10.53 3.08
CA LEU A 340 5.88 9.16 2.61
C LEU A 340 4.37 8.87 2.40
N GLY A 341 3.50 9.85 2.61
CA GLY A 341 2.04 9.68 2.57
C GLY A 341 1.41 9.29 3.92
N GLY A 342 2.18 9.30 5.00
CA GLY A 342 1.65 9.37 6.36
C GLY A 342 1.02 10.75 6.62
N GLY A 343 0.25 10.93 7.67
CA GLY A 343 -0.35 12.23 7.95
C GLY A 343 0.49 13.06 8.92
N ALA A 344 0.91 14.27 8.54
CA ALA A 344 1.09 15.39 9.47
C ALA A 344 0.34 16.60 8.93
N ALA A 345 -0.72 16.97 9.66
CA ALA A 345 -1.17 18.34 9.68
C ALA A 345 -0.10 19.16 10.42
N ALA A 346 0.51 20.12 9.72
CA ALA A 346 1.49 21.04 10.28
C ALA A 346 0.84 22.00 11.30
N GLN A 347 1.60 22.28 12.36
CA GLN A 347 1.36 23.35 13.32
C GLN A 347 1.00 24.67 12.61
N ARG A 348 -0.20 25.20 12.90
CA ARG A 348 -0.36 26.63 13.16
C ARG A 348 -0.60 26.78 14.66
N ALA A 349 0.34 27.49 15.28
CA ALA A 349 0.30 28.14 16.60
C ALA A 349 -0.01 27.27 17.83
N ALA A 350 0.89 27.36 18.81
CA ALA A 350 0.68 26.93 20.17
C ALA A 350 -0.57 27.59 20.77
N VAL A 351 -1.65 26.82 20.91
CA VAL A 351 -2.60 26.94 22.02
C VAL A 351 -3.03 25.52 22.38
N SER A 352 -2.85 25.19 23.65
CA SER A 352 -3.31 23.97 24.31
C SER A 352 -4.66 23.46 23.78
N SER A 353 -4.66 22.27 23.16
CA SER A 353 -5.71 21.27 23.35
C SER A 353 -5.27 19.94 22.75
N THR A 354 -5.36 18.90 23.57
CA THR A 354 -5.26 17.49 23.19
C THR A 354 -6.15 17.18 21.97
N ARG A 355 -5.56 16.89 20.80
CA ARG A 355 -6.30 16.37 19.64
C ARG A 355 -5.87 14.93 19.33
N SER A 356 -6.80 14.02 19.64
CA SER A 356 -6.83 12.61 19.26
C SER A 356 -6.69 12.41 17.75
N ALA A 357 -6.20 11.25 17.32
CA ALA A 357 -6.28 10.79 15.94
C ALA A 357 -7.70 11.05 15.41
N ALA A 358 -7.84 11.66 14.22
CA ALA A 358 -9.15 12.01 13.70
C ALA A 358 -9.96 10.73 13.41
N ALA A 359 -10.71 10.28 14.41
CA ALA A 359 -11.73 9.28 14.26
C ALA A 359 -12.72 9.77 13.20
N LEU A 360 -13.29 8.85 12.43
CA LEU A 360 -14.46 9.17 11.62
C LEU A 360 -15.51 9.83 12.52
N PRO A 361 -16.14 10.92 12.07
CA PRO A 361 -17.12 11.59 12.92
C PRO A 361 -18.29 10.66 13.18
N SER A 362 -18.91 10.79 14.35
CA SER A 362 -20.10 10.01 14.71
C SER A 362 -21.35 10.44 13.94
N SER A 363 -21.30 11.56 13.22
CA SER A 363 -22.34 12.03 12.30
C SER A 363 -21.71 12.63 11.05
N PHE A 364 -22.43 12.57 9.93
CA PHE A 364 -21.93 13.04 8.64
C PHE A 364 -22.84 14.13 8.07
N ARG A 365 -22.25 15.09 7.38
CA ARG A 365 -22.94 16.10 6.57
C ARG A 365 -22.27 16.20 5.22
N TRP A 366 -23.06 16.37 4.17
CA TRP A 366 -22.58 16.34 2.79
C TRP A 366 -23.12 17.50 1.98
N ASN A 367 -22.35 17.92 0.97
CA ASN A 367 -22.85 18.63 -0.19
C ASN A 367 -22.86 17.67 -1.38
N SER A 368 -23.98 17.58 -2.08
CA SER A 368 -24.04 16.87 -3.36
C SER A 368 -23.75 17.82 -4.52
N SER A 369 -23.04 17.34 -5.54
CA SER A 369 -23.10 17.90 -6.89
C SER A 369 -24.50 17.75 -7.49
N GLY A 370 -24.72 18.36 -8.66
CA GLY A 370 -25.78 17.90 -9.58
C GLY A 370 -25.50 16.50 -10.13
N ALA A 371 -26.37 16.01 -11.01
CA ALA A 371 -26.10 14.79 -11.76
C ALA A 371 -24.91 14.99 -12.72
N LEU A 372 -23.81 14.28 -12.50
CA LEU A 372 -22.55 14.42 -13.24
C LEU A 372 -22.46 13.45 -14.42
N ILE A 373 -22.88 12.20 -14.22
CA ILE A 373 -22.77 11.14 -15.24
C ILE A 373 -24.16 10.62 -15.56
N ALA A 374 -24.51 10.62 -16.84
CA ALA A 374 -25.78 10.18 -17.38
C ALA A 374 -25.58 9.12 -18.47
N PRO A 375 -26.60 8.30 -18.79
CA PRO A 375 -26.55 7.39 -19.92
C PRO A 375 -26.19 8.11 -21.23
N LYS A 376 -25.35 7.47 -22.04
CA LYS A 376 -24.98 7.94 -23.40
C LYS A 376 -25.37 6.90 -24.43
N PRO A 377 -26.66 6.82 -24.80
CA PRO A 377 -27.12 5.74 -25.65
C PRO A 377 -26.43 5.77 -27.02
N ASP A 378 -26.19 4.58 -27.57
CA ASP A 378 -25.80 4.37 -28.96
C ASP A 378 -26.78 3.42 -29.65
N SER A 379 -26.51 3.08 -30.92
CA SER A 379 -27.40 2.23 -31.74
C SER A 379 -27.72 0.86 -31.13
N THR A 380 -26.91 0.38 -30.18
CA THR A 380 -27.06 -0.92 -29.50
C THR A 380 -27.37 -0.79 -28.00
N HIS A 381 -27.21 0.41 -27.44
CA HIS A 381 -27.30 0.69 -26.01
C HIS A 381 -28.35 1.75 -25.68
N ASN A 382 -29.64 1.41 -25.74
CA ASN A 382 -30.69 2.27 -25.18
C ASN A 382 -30.75 2.12 -23.65
N ILE A 383 -29.84 2.80 -22.95
CA ILE A 383 -29.66 2.68 -21.49
C ILE A 383 -30.56 3.69 -20.75
N ALA A 384 -31.32 3.22 -19.77
CA ALA A 384 -32.19 4.06 -18.95
C ALA A 384 -31.44 4.71 -17.77
N GLY A 385 -30.54 3.94 -17.14
CA GLY A 385 -29.78 4.36 -15.96
C GLY A 385 -28.31 3.96 -15.98
N ILE A 386 -27.45 4.82 -15.43
CA ILE A 386 -26.08 4.47 -15.02
C ILE A 386 -26.09 4.31 -13.51
N LYS A 387 -25.57 3.17 -13.04
CA LYS A 387 -25.77 2.67 -11.68
C LYS A 387 -24.48 2.12 -11.09
N ASP A 388 -24.48 1.91 -9.77
CA ASP A 388 -23.52 1.10 -9.02
C ASP A 388 -22.05 1.43 -9.38
N PRO A 389 -21.59 2.68 -9.17
CA PRO A 389 -20.29 3.10 -9.63
C PRO A 389 -19.17 2.55 -8.75
N SER A 390 -18.06 2.21 -9.40
CA SER A 390 -16.76 1.99 -8.77
C SER A 390 -15.70 2.88 -9.37
N VAL A 391 -14.80 3.42 -8.53
CA VAL A 391 -13.89 4.50 -8.94
C VAL A 391 -12.51 4.43 -8.28
N VAL A 392 -11.47 4.65 -9.09
CA VAL A 392 -10.10 4.93 -8.63
C VAL A 392 -9.54 6.17 -9.30
N TYR A 393 -8.61 6.84 -8.61
CA TYR A 393 -7.74 7.84 -9.23
C TYR A 393 -6.35 7.24 -9.48
N TYR A 394 -5.95 7.15 -10.75
CA TYR A 394 -4.70 6.54 -11.17
C TYR A 394 -4.13 7.27 -12.39
N ASN A 395 -2.81 7.49 -12.43
CA ASN A 395 -2.11 8.17 -13.52
C ASN A 395 -2.79 9.47 -14.00
N GLY A 396 -3.27 10.29 -13.06
CA GLY A 396 -3.85 11.61 -13.35
C GLY A 396 -5.31 11.57 -13.83
N LYS A 397 -6.00 10.43 -13.73
CA LYS A 397 -7.39 10.28 -14.15
C LYS A 397 -8.23 9.54 -13.12
N TYR A 398 -9.50 9.92 -13.02
CA TYR A 398 -10.54 9.06 -12.50
C TYR A 398 -10.85 7.98 -13.53
N HIS A 399 -10.88 6.73 -13.08
CA HIS A 399 -11.35 5.58 -13.84
C HIS A 399 -12.63 5.10 -13.16
N VAL A 400 -13.76 5.22 -13.86
CA VAL A 400 -15.07 4.85 -13.33
C VAL A 400 -15.59 3.64 -14.11
N PHE A 401 -16.03 2.64 -13.36
CA PHE A 401 -16.81 1.51 -13.86
C PHE A 401 -18.22 1.63 -13.29
N ALA A 402 -19.23 1.33 -14.08
CA ALA A 402 -20.62 1.43 -13.63
C ALA A 402 -21.49 0.38 -14.31
N SER A 403 -22.59 0.02 -13.67
CA SER A 403 -23.69 -0.71 -14.29
C SER A 403 -24.41 0.17 -15.30
N THR A 404 -24.80 -0.43 -16.42
CA THR A 404 -25.79 0.09 -17.36
C THR A 404 -27.08 -0.68 -17.14
N ALA A 405 -28.20 0.03 -16.96
CA ALA A 405 -29.48 -0.57 -16.63
C ALA A 405 -30.55 -0.18 -17.67
N ARG A 406 -31.32 -1.19 -18.08
CA ARG A 406 -32.54 -1.08 -18.90
C ARG A 406 -33.45 -2.28 -18.62
N SER A 407 -34.71 -2.23 -19.04
CA SER A 407 -35.66 -3.36 -18.92
C SER A 407 -35.09 -4.70 -19.38
N ALA A 408 -34.31 -4.73 -20.46
CA ALA A 408 -33.70 -5.95 -20.99
C ALA A 408 -32.56 -6.53 -20.13
N GLY A 409 -32.08 -5.82 -19.11
CA GLY A 409 -31.06 -6.30 -18.18
C GLY A 409 -29.90 -5.32 -17.95
N TYR A 410 -28.80 -5.87 -17.43
CA TYR A 410 -27.63 -5.12 -16.97
C TYR A 410 -26.35 -5.55 -17.69
N ASN A 411 -25.48 -4.58 -17.97
CA ASN A 411 -24.08 -4.80 -18.35
C ASN A 411 -23.19 -3.69 -17.77
N LEU A 412 -21.90 -3.63 -18.09
CA LEU A 412 -20.95 -2.68 -17.52
C LEU A 412 -20.48 -1.62 -18.54
N VAL A 413 -20.12 -0.44 -18.04
CA VAL A 413 -19.47 0.63 -18.81
C VAL A 413 -18.23 1.12 -18.08
N TYR A 414 -17.21 1.51 -18.85
CA TYR A 414 -16.02 2.21 -18.38
C TYR A 414 -15.99 3.63 -18.95
N LEU A 415 -15.55 4.59 -18.13
CA LEU A 415 -15.23 5.94 -18.55
C LEU A 415 -14.03 6.48 -17.74
N SER A 416 -13.31 7.44 -18.30
CA SER A 416 -12.24 8.14 -17.59
C SER A 416 -12.17 9.61 -17.92
N PHE A 417 -11.71 10.41 -16.95
CA PHE A 417 -11.59 11.85 -17.04
C PHE A 417 -10.61 12.37 -15.97
N SER A 418 -10.00 13.53 -16.21
CA SER A 418 -9.05 14.12 -15.25
C SER A 418 -9.72 14.94 -14.16
N ASP A 419 -10.88 15.54 -14.45
CA ASP A 419 -11.60 16.43 -13.55
C ASP A 419 -13.11 16.17 -13.57
N TRP A 420 -13.79 16.34 -12.43
CA TRP A 420 -15.22 16.07 -12.31
C TRP A 420 -16.10 16.94 -13.22
N SER A 421 -15.65 18.13 -13.61
CA SER A 421 -16.34 18.95 -14.61
C SER A 421 -16.42 18.29 -16.00
N GLN A 422 -15.53 17.33 -16.28
CA GLN A 422 -15.48 16.59 -17.54
C GLN A 422 -16.24 15.26 -17.48
N ALA A 423 -16.73 14.86 -16.31
CA ALA A 423 -17.37 13.55 -16.13
C ALA A 423 -18.58 13.35 -17.06
N GLY A 424 -19.39 14.39 -17.26
CA GLY A 424 -20.56 14.34 -18.15
C GLY A 424 -20.20 14.23 -19.64
N SER A 425 -19.02 14.70 -20.06
CA SER A 425 -18.57 14.62 -21.47
C SER A 425 -17.67 13.42 -21.75
N ALA A 426 -17.17 12.71 -20.72
CA ALA A 426 -16.32 11.54 -20.85
C ALA A 426 -16.92 10.44 -21.76
N THR A 427 -16.07 9.81 -22.57
CA THR A 427 -16.51 8.75 -23.50
C THR A 427 -16.90 7.50 -22.73
N HIS A 428 -18.02 6.88 -23.10
CA HIS A 428 -18.48 5.62 -22.55
C HIS A 428 -17.94 4.45 -23.38
N HIS A 429 -17.24 3.53 -22.73
CA HIS A 429 -16.78 2.27 -23.29
C HIS A 429 -17.62 1.13 -22.73
N TYR A 430 -18.58 0.64 -23.51
CA TYR A 430 -19.42 -0.50 -23.13
C TYR A 430 -18.61 -1.79 -23.11
N LEU A 431 -18.62 -2.49 -21.97
CA LEU A 431 -17.73 -3.64 -21.74
C LEU A 431 -18.26 -4.94 -22.33
N ASP A 432 -19.51 -4.97 -22.79
CA ASP A 432 -20.05 -6.08 -23.59
C ASP A 432 -19.33 -6.27 -24.94
N ARG A 433 -18.65 -5.23 -25.43
CA ARG A 433 -17.79 -5.24 -26.63
C ARG A 433 -16.39 -5.77 -26.38
N THR A 434 -16.05 -6.10 -25.14
CA THR A 434 -14.74 -6.61 -24.72
C THR A 434 -14.83 -8.10 -24.42
N ALA A 435 -13.76 -8.73 -23.94
CA ALA A 435 -13.85 -10.13 -23.54
C ALA A 435 -14.76 -10.38 -22.32
N ILE A 436 -15.09 -9.33 -21.53
CA ILE A 436 -16.16 -9.42 -20.49
C ILE A 436 -17.49 -9.90 -21.09
N GLY A 437 -17.77 -9.43 -22.31
CA GLY A 437 -18.89 -9.90 -23.14
C GLY A 437 -20.28 -9.49 -22.66
N SER A 438 -21.26 -9.84 -23.49
CA SER A 438 -22.68 -9.60 -23.26
C SER A 438 -23.27 -10.51 -22.16
N GLY A 439 -24.53 -10.28 -21.81
CA GLY A 439 -25.24 -10.96 -20.73
C GLY A 439 -25.23 -10.17 -19.42
N TYR A 440 -25.75 -10.78 -18.36
CA TYR A 440 -25.89 -10.13 -17.07
C TYR A 440 -24.52 -9.84 -16.42
N ARG A 441 -24.17 -8.57 -16.27
CA ARG A 441 -23.07 -8.08 -15.42
C ARG A 441 -23.53 -6.80 -14.70
N ALA A 442 -23.36 -6.74 -13.38
CA ALA A 442 -23.76 -5.58 -12.59
C ALA A 442 -22.85 -5.39 -11.37
N ALA A 443 -22.95 -4.21 -10.76
CA ALA A 443 -22.26 -3.82 -9.52
C ALA A 443 -20.75 -4.06 -9.55
N PRO A 444 -20.00 -3.33 -10.42
CA PRO A 444 -18.56 -3.46 -10.50
C PRO A 444 -17.86 -2.94 -9.24
N GLN A 445 -16.70 -3.51 -8.94
CA GLN A 445 -15.71 -3.00 -8.00
C GLN A 445 -14.32 -3.15 -8.62
N VAL A 446 -13.58 -2.06 -8.78
CA VAL A 446 -12.23 -2.05 -9.36
C VAL A 446 -11.14 -1.88 -8.31
N PHE A 447 -10.04 -2.62 -8.39
CA PHE A 447 -8.83 -2.35 -7.60
C PHE A 447 -7.60 -2.98 -8.25
N TYR A 448 -6.42 -2.50 -7.89
CA TYR A 448 -5.15 -3.09 -8.31
C TYR A 448 -4.69 -4.12 -7.28
N ASN A 449 -4.50 -5.37 -7.70
CA ASN A 449 -3.82 -6.37 -6.88
C ASN A 449 -2.31 -6.17 -7.04
N ALA A 450 -1.70 -5.49 -6.07
CA ALA A 450 -0.27 -5.17 -6.13
C ALA A 450 0.63 -6.42 -6.20
N PRO A 451 0.39 -7.51 -5.44
CA PRO A 451 1.17 -8.74 -5.55
C PRO A 451 1.20 -9.36 -6.96
N GLN A 452 0.08 -9.31 -7.69
CA GLN A 452 -0.03 -9.91 -9.02
C GLN A 452 0.21 -8.94 -10.16
N ARG A 453 0.29 -7.63 -9.87
CA ARG A 453 0.42 -6.56 -10.86
C ARG A 453 -0.71 -6.54 -11.89
N LEU A 454 -1.93 -6.76 -11.43
CA LEU A 454 -3.13 -6.80 -12.26
C LEU A 454 -4.24 -5.98 -11.63
N TRP A 455 -4.96 -5.23 -12.44
CA TRP A 455 -6.26 -4.71 -12.08
C TRP A 455 -7.28 -5.83 -12.05
N TYR A 456 -8.14 -5.80 -11.05
CA TYR A 456 -9.29 -6.66 -10.88
C TYR A 456 -10.55 -5.81 -10.99
N LEU A 457 -11.50 -6.29 -11.77
CA LEU A 457 -12.88 -5.79 -11.82
C LEU A 457 -13.76 -6.92 -11.32
N VAL A 458 -14.24 -6.79 -10.09
CA VAL A 458 -15.16 -7.73 -9.43
C VAL A 458 -16.59 -7.29 -9.76
N TYR A 459 -17.50 -8.22 -10.04
CA TYR A 459 -18.90 -7.93 -10.37
C TYR A 459 -19.75 -9.18 -10.28
N GLN A 460 -21.08 -9.04 -10.34
CA GLN A 460 -21.99 -10.18 -10.33
C GLN A 460 -22.43 -10.61 -11.74
N THR A 461 -22.55 -11.91 -11.94
CA THR A 461 -23.06 -12.54 -13.17
C THR A 461 -24.20 -13.53 -12.90
N GLY A 462 -24.76 -13.49 -11.69
CA GLY A 462 -25.49 -14.61 -11.06
C GLY A 462 -24.60 -15.45 -10.14
N ASN A 463 -23.29 -15.26 -10.23
CA ASN A 463 -22.28 -15.67 -9.26
C ASN A 463 -21.39 -14.45 -8.93
N ALA A 464 -20.51 -14.58 -7.93
CA ALA A 464 -19.43 -13.63 -7.72
C ALA A 464 -18.32 -13.87 -8.75
N SER A 465 -18.09 -12.89 -9.61
CA SER A 465 -17.17 -12.99 -10.73
C SER A 465 -16.12 -11.88 -10.73
N TYR A 466 -15.07 -12.07 -11.52
CA TYR A 466 -14.06 -11.07 -11.77
C TYR A 466 -13.50 -11.17 -13.18
N SER A 467 -12.98 -10.05 -13.66
CA SER A 467 -12.08 -9.94 -14.81
C SER A 467 -10.79 -9.27 -14.38
N THR A 468 -9.73 -9.46 -15.16
CA THR A 468 -8.40 -8.89 -14.90
C THR A 468 -7.88 -8.09 -16.08
N ASN A 469 -7.04 -7.08 -15.81
CA ASN A 469 -6.41 -6.27 -16.85
C ASN A 469 -5.05 -5.74 -16.35
N PRO A 470 -3.94 -5.85 -17.11
CA PRO A 470 -2.67 -5.24 -16.73
C PRO A 470 -2.67 -3.71 -16.83
N ASP A 471 -3.59 -3.12 -17.62
CA ASP A 471 -3.66 -1.68 -17.86
C ASP A 471 -5.12 -1.20 -17.83
N ILE A 472 -5.51 -0.56 -16.72
CA ILE A 472 -6.86 0.01 -16.52
C ILE A 472 -7.24 1.04 -17.58
N SER A 473 -6.27 1.66 -18.26
CA SER A 473 -6.54 2.66 -19.30
C SER A 473 -6.95 2.02 -20.64
N ASN A 474 -6.74 0.72 -20.81
CA ASN A 474 -7.15 -0.05 -21.97
C ASN A 474 -8.42 -0.88 -21.67
N PRO A 475 -9.64 -0.36 -21.94
CA PRO A 475 -10.87 -1.11 -21.66
C PRO A 475 -11.02 -2.40 -22.48
N ASN A 476 -10.36 -2.52 -23.64
CA ASN A 476 -10.40 -3.77 -24.42
C ASN A 476 -9.52 -4.88 -23.83
N GLY A 477 -8.66 -4.56 -22.85
CA GLY A 477 -7.76 -5.50 -22.20
C GLY A 477 -8.39 -6.34 -21.08
N TRP A 478 -9.65 -6.09 -20.71
CA TRP A 478 -10.33 -6.87 -19.68
C TRP A 478 -10.57 -8.30 -20.14
N SER A 479 -10.13 -9.26 -19.32
CA SER A 479 -10.33 -10.69 -19.60
C SER A 479 -11.80 -11.14 -19.47
N ALA A 480 -12.12 -12.30 -20.04
CA ALA A 480 -13.42 -12.92 -19.86
C ALA A 480 -13.72 -13.25 -18.39
N PRO A 481 -15.00 -13.24 -17.98
CA PRO A 481 -15.38 -13.44 -16.58
C PRO A 481 -14.91 -14.80 -16.05
N LYS A 482 -14.35 -14.79 -14.85
CA LYS A 482 -14.10 -15.99 -14.03
C LYS A 482 -14.89 -15.88 -12.73
N ASN A 483 -15.23 -17.02 -12.12
CA ASN A 483 -15.99 -17.03 -10.86
C ASN A 483 -15.06 -17.26 -9.67
N PHE A 484 -15.33 -16.57 -8.57
CA PHE A 484 -14.69 -16.85 -7.27
C PHE A 484 -15.16 -18.17 -6.68
N TYR A 485 -16.38 -18.60 -7.01
CA TYR A 485 -16.96 -19.87 -6.57
C TYR A 485 -17.40 -20.73 -7.75
N SER A 486 -17.29 -22.05 -7.60
CA SER A 486 -17.90 -22.98 -8.56
C SER A 486 -19.42 -22.90 -8.57
N SER A 487 -20.04 -22.57 -7.42
CA SER A 487 -21.48 -22.32 -7.29
C SER A 487 -21.75 -21.42 -6.08
N MET A 488 -22.95 -20.84 -5.99
CA MET A 488 -23.38 -20.04 -4.84
C MET A 488 -23.19 -20.82 -3.52
N PRO A 489 -22.55 -20.26 -2.48
CA PRO A 489 -22.41 -20.90 -1.18
C PRO A 489 -23.76 -21.28 -0.54
N ASP A 490 -23.84 -22.46 0.08
CA ASP A 490 -25.10 -22.99 0.63
C ASP A 490 -25.65 -22.18 1.81
N ILE A 491 -24.80 -21.46 2.53
CA ILE A 491 -25.27 -20.51 3.57
C ILE A 491 -26.07 -19.37 2.94
N ILE A 492 -25.71 -18.89 1.75
CA ILE A 492 -26.45 -17.83 1.05
C ILE A 492 -27.78 -18.38 0.55
N LYS A 493 -27.74 -19.54 -0.15
CA LYS A 493 -28.96 -20.20 -0.68
C LYS A 493 -30.04 -20.40 0.40
N ARG A 494 -29.64 -20.78 1.61
CA ARG A 494 -30.58 -21.08 2.71
C ARG A 494 -31.21 -19.83 3.33
N ASN A 495 -30.57 -18.67 3.23
CA ASN A 495 -30.98 -17.45 3.95
C ASN A 495 -31.54 -16.36 3.02
N MET A 496 -31.25 -16.42 1.72
CA MET A 496 -31.65 -15.40 0.74
C MET A 496 -33.17 -15.31 0.50
N GLY A 497 -33.94 -16.37 0.76
CA GLY A 497 -35.39 -16.37 0.54
C GLY A 497 -35.74 -15.99 -0.90
N ASN A 498 -36.59 -14.96 -1.07
CA ASN A 498 -36.97 -14.40 -2.37
C ASN A 498 -36.03 -13.27 -2.87
N GLY A 499 -34.92 -13.05 -2.17
CA GLY A 499 -33.90 -12.07 -2.55
C GLY A 499 -32.97 -12.57 -3.65
N VAL A 500 -31.90 -11.81 -3.92
CA VAL A 500 -30.93 -12.06 -4.99
C VAL A 500 -29.52 -11.86 -4.45
N TRP A 501 -28.58 -12.73 -4.84
CA TRP A 501 -27.18 -12.63 -4.41
C TRP A 501 -26.45 -11.57 -5.22
N VAL A 502 -26.11 -10.46 -4.57
CA VAL A 502 -25.66 -9.22 -5.21
C VAL A 502 -24.50 -8.56 -4.48
N ASP A 503 -23.88 -7.58 -5.14
CA ASP A 503 -22.98 -6.56 -4.59
C ASP A 503 -21.71 -7.13 -3.96
N MET A 504 -20.91 -7.72 -4.84
CA MET A 504 -19.65 -8.39 -4.52
C MET A 504 -18.55 -7.39 -4.20
N TRP A 505 -17.94 -7.48 -3.01
CA TRP A 505 -16.94 -6.52 -2.54
C TRP A 505 -15.71 -7.23 -1.96
N VAL A 506 -14.57 -7.14 -2.63
CA VAL A 506 -13.28 -7.68 -2.15
C VAL A 506 -12.50 -6.63 -1.38
N ILE A 507 -11.90 -7.01 -0.27
CA ILE A 507 -10.87 -6.22 0.42
C ILE A 507 -9.83 -7.16 1.04
N CYS A 508 -8.55 -6.79 1.02
CA CYS A 508 -7.49 -7.57 1.63
C CYS A 508 -6.76 -6.80 2.73
N ASP A 509 -6.36 -7.53 3.78
CA ASP A 509 -5.29 -7.14 4.68
C ASP A 509 -3.96 -7.78 4.24
N SER A 510 -2.93 -7.73 5.08
CA SER A 510 -1.61 -8.30 4.74
C SER A 510 -1.60 -9.82 4.66
N ALA A 511 -2.56 -10.51 5.29
CA ALA A 511 -2.60 -11.96 5.39
C ALA A 511 -3.72 -12.58 4.54
N ASN A 512 -4.87 -11.91 4.43
CA ASN A 512 -6.09 -12.45 3.89
C ASN A 512 -6.79 -11.49 2.94
N CYS A 513 -7.55 -12.07 2.00
CA CYS A 513 -8.55 -11.38 1.21
C CYS A 513 -9.94 -11.86 1.61
N TYR A 514 -10.87 -10.93 1.70
CA TYR A 514 -12.26 -11.18 2.08
C TYR A 514 -13.17 -10.77 0.94
N LEU A 515 -14.23 -11.55 0.71
CA LEU A 515 -15.28 -11.22 -0.24
C LEU A 515 -16.59 -11.06 0.54
N PHE A 516 -17.12 -9.84 0.53
CA PHE A 516 -18.44 -9.51 1.05
C PHE A 516 -19.49 -9.56 -0.06
N SER A 517 -20.73 -9.87 0.30
CA SER A 517 -21.88 -9.85 -0.61
C SER A 517 -23.19 -9.77 0.18
N SER A 518 -24.27 -9.32 -0.47
CA SER A 518 -25.61 -9.22 0.10
C SER A 518 -26.61 -10.15 -0.60
N ASP A 519 -27.81 -10.27 -0.06
CA ASP A 519 -28.86 -11.16 -0.60
C ASP A 519 -30.25 -10.53 -0.76
N ASP A 520 -30.38 -9.20 -0.65
CA ASP A 520 -31.67 -8.48 -0.62
C ASP A 520 -32.65 -8.99 0.46
N ASN A 521 -32.13 -9.63 1.50
CA ASN A 521 -32.93 -10.25 2.55
C ASN A 521 -32.36 -10.05 3.95
N GLY A 522 -31.54 -9.01 4.15
CA GLY A 522 -31.09 -8.60 5.47
C GLY A 522 -29.80 -9.25 5.94
N HIS A 523 -29.03 -9.89 5.06
CA HIS A 523 -27.75 -10.52 5.41
C HIS A 523 -26.57 -9.93 4.65
N LEU A 524 -25.49 -9.65 5.37
CA LEU A 524 -24.16 -9.39 4.82
C LEU A 524 -23.30 -10.63 5.02
N TYR A 525 -22.88 -11.26 3.93
CA TYR A 525 -21.99 -12.42 3.96
C TYR A 525 -20.53 -11.99 3.86
N ARG A 526 -19.63 -12.83 4.37
CA ARG A 526 -18.19 -12.68 4.20
C ARG A 526 -17.54 -14.05 4.05
N SER A 527 -16.78 -14.22 2.97
CA SER A 527 -15.85 -15.35 2.80
C SER A 527 -14.41 -14.88 2.94
N GLN A 528 -13.49 -15.82 3.09
CA GLN A 528 -12.07 -15.54 3.27
C GLN A 528 -11.20 -16.48 2.43
N THR A 529 -10.09 -15.96 1.93
CA THR A 529 -8.93 -16.71 1.43
C THR A 529 -7.65 -16.03 1.88
N THR A 530 -6.50 -16.70 1.77
CA THR A 530 -5.22 -16.06 2.05
C THR A 530 -4.84 -15.11 0.90
N ALA A 531 -4.08 -14.05 1.21
CA ALA A 531 -3.61 -13.11 0.20
C ALA A 531 -2.77 -13.79 -0.91
N GLY A 532 -2.04 -14.86 -0.55
CA GLY A 532 -1.26 -15.66 -1.51
C GLY A 532 -2.09 -16.59 -2.39
N GLN A 533 -3.32 -16.93 -2.00
CA GLN A 533 -4.22 -17.79 -2.79
C GLN A 533 -5.21 -17.02 -3.66
N PHE A 534 -5.46 -15.74 -3.33
CA PHE A 534 -6.32 -14.86 -4.13
C PHE A 534 -5.94 -14.94 -5.63
N PRO A 535 -6.90 -14.98 -6.58
CA PRO A 535 -8.36 -14.90 -6.41
C PRO A 535 -9.03 -16.24 -6.04
N ASN A 536 -8.26 -17.31 -5.83
CA ASN A 536 -8.79 -18.64 -5.54
C ASN A 536 -9.00 -18.86 -4.04
N GLY A 537 -9.70 -19.94 -3.70
CA GLY A 537 -9.74 -20.48 -2.34
C GLY A 537 -10.64 -19.72 -1.37
N PHE A 538 -11.59 -18.90 -1.87
CA PHE A 538 -12.62 -18.34 -1.00
C PHE A 538 -13.45 -19.47 -0.38
N THR A 539 -13.35 -19.58 0.94
CA THR A 539 -14.03 -20.56 1.77
C THR A 539 -14.55 -19.88 3.03
N ASN A 540 -15.12 -20.68 3.96
CA ASN A 540 -15.60 -20.18 5.26
C ASN A 540 -16.58 -18.99 5.14
N THR A 541 -17.57 -19.12 4.26
CA THR A 541 -18.63 -18.11 4.13
C THR A 541 -19.46 -18.05 5.41
N VAL A 542 -19.47 -16.89 6.06
CA VAL A 542 -20.26 -16.62 7.27
C VAL A 542 -21.20 -15.45 7.05
N ILE A 543 -22.25 -15.35 7.86
CA ILE A 543 -23.06 -14.11 7.98
C ILE A 543 -22.26 -13.16 8.89
N ALA A 544 -21.71 -12.10 8.31
CA ALA A 544 -20.91 -11.09 9.02
C ALA A 544 -21.78 -10.04 9.74
N ALA A 545 -22.98 -9.77 9.22
CA ALA A 545 -24.00 -8.96 9.88
C ALA A 545 -25.39 -9.37 9.38
N GLN A 546 -26.41 -9.15 10.21
CA GLN A 546 -27.81 -9.40 9.88
C GLN A 546 -28.71 -8.34 10.51
N ASP A 547 -29.74 -7.93 9.79
CA ASP A 547 -30.81 -7.04 10.27
C ASP A 547 -32.09 -7.34 9.46
N SER A 548 -33.16 -6.55 9.65
CA SER A 548 -34.30 -6.59 8.75
C SER A 548 -33.88 -6.27 7.31
N LYS A 549 -34.59 -6.85 6.34
CA LYS A 549 -34.34 -6.68 4.90
C LYS A 549 -34.03 -5.24 4.49
N TYR A 550 -34.81 -4.27 4.96
CA TYR A 550 -34.63 -2.88 4.56
C TYR A 550 -33.59 -2.12 5.38
N ALA A 551 -33.22 -2.61 6.57
CA ALA A 551 -32.16 -2.00 7.37
C ALA A 551 -30.76 -2.46 6.94
N LEU A 552 -30.63 -3.63 6.31
CA LEU A 552 -29.37 -4.16 5.78
C LEU A 552 -29.61 -4.76 4.38
N PHE A 553 -29.91 -3.89 3.42
CA PHE A 553 -30.48 -4.30 2.14
C PHE A 553 -29.42 -4.83 1.17
N GLU A 554 -28.56 -3.94 0.66
CA GLU A 554 -27.58 -4.24 -0.40
C GLU A 554 -26.38 -3.26 -0.38
N ALA A 555 -25.57 -3.25 -1.45
CA ALA A 555 -24.52 -2.28 -1.76
C ALA A 555 -23.46 -2.09 -0.67
N SER A 556 -22.96 -3.18 -0.12
CA SER A 556 -21.95 -3.09 0.93
C SER A 556 -20.62 -2.53 0.40
N ASN A 557 -20.00 -1.62 1.17
CA ASN A 557 -18.61 -1.24 0.96
C ASN A 557 -17.81 -1.41 2.24
N VAL A 558 -16.60 -1.96 2.13
CA VAL A 558 -15.67 -2.12 3.26
C VAL A 558 -14.34 -1.46 2.91
N TYR A 559 -13.92 -0.49 3.72
CA TYR A 559 -12.70 0.29 3.47
C TYR A 559 -11.74 0.24 4.64
N LYS A 560 -10.45 0.32 4.35
CA LYS A 560 -9.45 0.67 5.35
C LYS A 560 -9.47 2.18 5.57
N VAL A 561 -9.61 2.64 6.81
CA VAL A 561 -9.52 4.08 7.12
C VAL A 561 -8.04 4.46 7.23
N GLN A 562 -7.59 5.41 6.39
CA GLN A 562 -6.20 5.85 6.37
C GLN A 562 -5.77 6.36 7.75
N GLY A 563 -4.57 5.95 8.17
CA GLY A 563 -4.02 6.41 9.45
C GLY A 563 -4.66 5.82 10.72
N SER A 564 -5.64 4.92 10.63
CA SER A 564 -6.29 4.33 11.82
C SER A 564 -6.34 2.80 11.81
N ASN A 565 -6.52 2.19 12.99
CA ASN A 565 -6.73 0.73 13.19
C ASN A 565 -8.09 0.25 12.66
N GLN A 566 -8.86 1.16 12.08
CA GLN A 566 -10.26 0.96 11.79
C GLN A 566 -10.51 0.56 10.33
N TYR A 567 -11.58 -0.18 10.13
CA TYR A 567 -12.25 -0.40 8.88
C TYR A 567 -13.63 0.26 8.97
N LEU A 568 -14.11 0.82 7.85
CA LEU A 568 -15.44 1.38 7.71
C LEU A 568 -16.27 0.42 6.85
N LEU A 569 -17.41 -0.03 7.38
CA LEU A 569 -18.44 -0.73 6.63
C LEU A 569 -19.57 0.26 6.33
N LEU A 570 -19.99 0.35 5.08
CA LEU A 570 -21.20 1.02 4.62
C LEU A 570 -22.15 -0.05 4.08
N VAL A 571 -23.45 0.06 4.38
CA VAL A 571 -24.48 -0.78 3.78
C VAL A 571 -25.70 0.08 3.44
N GLU A 572 -26.25 -0.12 2.24
CA GLU A 572 -27.46 0.56 1.80
C GLU A 572 -28.68 0.01 2.54
N ALA A 573 -29.60 0.92 2.84
CA ALA A 573 -30.85 0.66 3.50
C ALA A 573 -31.98 1.41 2.80
N ILE A 574 -33.21 0.96 3.04
CA ILE A 574 -34.45 1.60 2.55
C ILE A 574 -35.17 2.17 3.77
N ALA A 575 -35.31 3.49 3.78
CA ALA A 575 -35.97 4.22 4.85
C ALA A 575 -37.49 3.98 4.88
N ALA A 576 -38.16 4.36 5.97
CA ALA A 576 -39.61 4.24 6.11
C ALA A 576 -40.41 4.96 5.00
N ASP A 577 -39.85 6.00 4.37
CA ASP A 577 -40.44 6.72 3.23
C ASP A 577 -40.10 6.10 1.86
N GLY A 578 -39.48 4.92 1.85
CA GLY A 578 -39.08 4.18 0.66
C GLY A 578 -37.78 4.68 0.00
N ARG A 579 -37.09 5.67 0.58
CA ARG A 579 -35.89 6.27 -0.02
C ARG A 579 -34.61 5.54 0.39
N ARG A 580 -33.65 5.51 -0.53
CA ARG A 580 -32.34 4.89 -0.32
C ARG A 580 -31.42 5.77 0.52
N TYR A 581 -30.71 5.15 1.46
CA TYR A 581 -29.72 5.80 2.31
C TYR A 581 -28.65 4.80 2.78
N PHE A 582 -27.54 5.30 3.33
CA PHE A 582 -26.47 4.46 3.87
C PHE A 582 -26.39 4.51 5.40
N ARG A 583 -26.16 3.34 5.98
CA ARG A 583 -25.76 3.13 7.37
C ARG A 583 -24.27 2.82 7.44
N SER A 584 -23.62 3.14 8.56
CA SER A 584 -22.19 2.85 8.74
C SER A 584 -21.83 2.21 10.07
N TRP A 585 -20.80 1.36 10.01
CA TRP A 585 -20.18 0.67 11.15
C TRP A 585 -18.68 0.72 11.03
N THR A 586 -18.00 0.44 12.14
CA THR A 586 -16.56 0.32 12.17
C THR A 586 -16.09 -0.96 12.85
N SER A 587 -14.92 -1.45 12.46
CA SER A 587 -14.26 -2.58 13.13
C SER A 587 -12.75 -2.39 13.15
N SER A 588 -12.06 -3.03 14.09
CA SER A 588 -10.59 -3.09 14.10
C SER A 588 -10.02 -4.18 13.16
N SER A 589 -10.88 -5.08 12.66
CA SER A 589 -10.49 -6.20 11.80
C SER A 589 -11.59 -6.49 10.77
N LEU A 590 -11.20 -6.91 9.57
CA LEU A 590 -12.13 -7.36 8.53
C LEU A 590 -12.91 -8.63 8.92
N ALA A 591 -12.39 -9.38 9.89
CA ALA A 591 -13.03 -10.56 10.48
C ALA A 591 -13.72 -10.29 11.81
N GLY A 592 -13.57 -9.08 12.35
CA GLY A 592 -14.06 -8.72 13.67
C GLY A 592 -15.54 -8.34 13.69
N SER A 593 -16.03 -8.02 14.88
CA SER A 593 -17.36 -7.47 15.08
C SER A 593 -17.46 -6.03 14.56
N TRP A 594 -18.64 -5.68 14.04
CA TRP A 594 -18.93 -4.34 13.51
C TRP A 594 -19.72 -3.50 14.52
N SER A 595 -19.11 -2.40 14.97
CA SER A 595 -19.72 -1.45 15.91
C SER A 595 -20.42 -0.32 15.14
N PRO A 596 -21.69 0.00 15.45
CA PRO A 596 -22.41 1.11 14.80
C PRO A 596 -21.65 2.44 14.88
N LEU A 597 -21.63 3.20 13.78
CA LEU A 597 -21.09 4.56 13.71
C LEU A 597 -22.22 5.57 13.45
N ALA A 598 -22.73 5.61 12.22
CA ALA A 598 -23.91 6.38 11.81
C ALA A 598 -24.91 5.42 11.14
N ALA A 599 -25.55 4.61 11.98
CA ALA A 599 -26.32 3.43 11.56
C ALA A 599 -27.84 3.53 11.80
N SER A 600 -28.40 4.73 11.98
CA SER A 600 -29.84 4.91 12.14
C SER A 600 -30.40 5.91 11.12
N GLU A 601 -31.71 5.89 10.88
CA GLU A 601 -32.33 6.88 9.97
C GLU A 601 -32.19 8.33 10.47
N GLY A 602 -32.14 8.54 11.79
CA GLY A 602 -31.93 9.85 12.42
C GLY A 602 -30.47 10.30 12.45
N ASN A 603 -29.53 9.36 12.31
CA ASN A 603 -28.10 9.63 12.17
C ASN A 603 -27.48 8.70 11.10
N PRO A 604 -27.76 8.93 9.82
CA PRO A 604 -27.28 8.11 8.72
C PRO A 604 -25.86 8.50 8.31
N PHE A 605 -25.15 7.60 7.62
CA PHE A 605 -23.93 7.97 6.91
C PHE A 605 -24.27 8.97 5.80
N ALA A 606 -25.21 8.63 4.92
CA ALA A 606 -25.70 9.54 3.90
C ALA A 606 -27.19 9.27 3.60
N LYS A 607 -28.02 10.29 3.80
CA LYS A 607 -29.46 10.32 3.49
C LYS A 607 -29.80 11.74 3.03
N SER A 608 -30.87 11.92 2.28
CA SER A 608 -31.34 13.27 1.89
C SER A 608 -31.46 14.26 3.07
N SER A 609 -31.69 13.80 4.30
CA SER A 609 -31.75 14.64 5.51
C SER A 609 -30.39 15.21 5.97
N ASN A 610 -29.26 14.62 5.59
CA ASN A 610 -27.92 15.12 5.91
C ASN A 610 -27.09 15.52 4.67
N VAL A 611 -27.75 15.62 3.51
CA VAL A 611 -27.16 16.06 2.24
C VAL A 611 -27.80 17.38 1.82
N THR A 612 -26.97 18.41 1.67
CA THR A 612 -27.34 19.68 1.05
C THR A 612 -27.12 19.59 -0.46
N PHE A 613 -28.02 20.18 -1.25
CA PHE A 613 -27.91 20.28 -2.70
C PHE A 613 -27.81 21.75 -3.11
N PRO A 614 -26.58 22.32 -3.23
CA PRO A 614 -26.40 23.75 -3.50
C PRO A 614 -27.07 24.24 -4.79
N SER A 615 -27.19 23.38 -5.79
CA SER A 615 -27.81 23.68 -7.09
C SER A 615 -29.26 23.19 -7.22
N GLY A 616 -29.92 22.90 -6.10
CA GLY A 616 -31.24 22.30 -6.05
C GLY A 616 -31.21 20.77 -5.97
N SER A 617 -32.14 20.19 -5.21
CA SER A 617 -32.22 18.75 -5.01
C SER A 617 -32.72 18.05 -6.28
N TRP A 618 -31.87 17.20 -6.86
CA TRP A 618 -32.20 16.38 -8.02
C TRP A 618 -32.49 14.92 -7.65
N SER A 619 -32.23 14.52 -6.40
CA SER A 619 -32.51 13.18 -5.86
C SER A 619 -32.87 13.25 -4.39
N LYS A 620 -33.78 12.35 -3.97
CA LYS A 620 -34.03 12.02 -2.55
C LYS A 620 -33.37 10.70 -2.14
N ASP A 621 -32.86 9.97 -3.11
CA ASP A 621 -32.23 8.66 -2.97
C ASP A 621 -30.71 8.84 -3.01
N ILE A 622 -30.05 8.44 -1.92
CA ILE A 622 -28.60 8.25 -1.88
C ILE A 622 -28.37 6.73 -1.88
N SER A 623 -28.26 6.16 -3.08
CA SER A 623 -28.18 4.72 -3.31
C SER A 623 -26.77 4.32 -3.76
N HIS A 624 -26.55 3.03 -4.05
CA HIS A 624 -25.29 2.38 -4.43
C HIS A 624 -24.22 3.35 -4.95
N GLY A 625 -23.09 3.38 -4.24
CA GLY A 625 -21.96 4.23 -4.55
C GLY A 625 -20.63 3.65 -4.07
N GLU A 626 -19.56 4.42 -4.28
CA GLU A 626 -18.23 4.12 -3.79
C GLU A 626 -17.52 5.39 -3.29
N MET A 627 -16.73 5.24 -2.24
CA MET A 627 -15.83 6.28 -1.74
C MET A 627 -14.73 6.58 -2.75
N ILE A 628 -14.38 7.86 -2.91
CA ILE A 628 -13.12 8.22 -3.58
C ILE A 628 -11.97 7.79 -2.65
N ARG A 629 -11.22 6.79 -3.09
CA ARG A 629 -10.14 6.18 -2.31
C ARG A 629 -8.88 7.03 -2.29
N ALA A 630 -8.11 6.91 -1.20
CA ALA A 630 -6.77 7.50 -1.05
C ALA A 630 -5.70 6.70 -1.80
N GLY A 631 -5.98 5.43 -2.07
CA GLY A 631 -5.17 4.56 -2.92
C GLY A 631 -6.04 3.83 -3.94
N TYR A 632 -5.47 2.85 -4.63
CA TYR A 632 -6.18 2.09 -5.66
C TYR A 632 -5.95 0.58 -5.53
N ASP A 633 -5.21 0.14 -4.52
CA ASP A 633 -4.84 -1.26 -4.35
C ASP A 633 -5.91 -2.09 -3.61
N GLN A 634 -5.65 -3.38 -3.42
CA GLN A 634 -6.56 -4.33 -2.78
C GLN A 634 -6.89 -4.02 -1.29
N THR A 635 -6.24 -3.04 -0.67
CA THR A 635 -6.54 -2.63 0.72
C THR A 635 -7.71 -1.67 0.84
N LEU A 636 -8.12 -1.06 -0.29
CA LEU A 636 -9.23 -0.11 -0.40
C LEU A 636 -9.18 1.00 0.65
N THR A 637 -8.00 1.62 0.77
CA THR A 637 -7.79 2.69 1.74
C THR A 637 -8.53 3.97 1.32
N ILE A 638 -9.33 4.53 2.23
CA ILE A 638 -10.01 5.83 2.09
C ILE A 638 -9.35 6.89 3.00
N PRO A 639 -9.43 8.18 2.65
CA PRO A 639 -9.04 9.25 3.57
C PRO A 639 -9.80 9.14 4.91
N ALA A 640 -9.21 9.62 6.01
CA ALA A 640 -9.91 9.71 7.30
C ALA A 640 -10.86 10.92 7.38
N CYS A 641 -10.75 11.85 6.43
CA CYS A 641 -11.48 13.10 6.41
C CYS A 641 -11.60 13.66 4.99
N LYS A 642 -12.45 14.68 4.83
CA LYS A 642 -12.85 15.26 3.53
C LYS A 642 -13.32 14.17 2.58
N LEU A 643 -14.15 13.28 3.12
CA LEU A 643 -14.66 12.14 2.39
C LEU A 643 -15.42 12.61 1.15
N GLN A 644 -15.28 11.86 0.07
CA GLN A 644 -16.09 12.02 -1.13
C GLN A 644 -16.70 10.67 -1.50
N TYR A 645 -17.96 10.68 -1.93
CA TYR A 645 -18.73 9.47 -2.24
C TYR A 645 -19.46 9.64 -3.57
N LEU A 646 -19.03 8.89 -4.59
CA LEU A 646 -19.70 8.84 -5.90
C LEU A 646 -20.90 7.90 -5.75
N TYR A 647 -22.10 8.39 -6.00
CA TYR A 647 -23.35 7.68 -5.69
C TYR A 647 -24.34 7.76 -6.83
N GLN A 648 -25.27 6.79 -6.90
CA GLN A 648 -26.41 6.88 -7.80
C GLN A 648 -27.61 7.56 -7.14
N GLY A 649 -28.25 8.45 -7.89
CA GLY A 649 -29.50 9.10 -7.54
C GLY A 649 -30.44 9.14 -8.73
N LYS A 650 -31.69 9.55 -8.51
CA LYS A 650 -32.69 9.70 -9.57
C LYS A 650 -33.69 10.79 -9.22
N ASP A 651 -34.42 11.25 -10.22
CA ASP A 651 -35.58 12.12 -10.00
C ASP A 651 -36.51 11.50 -8.94
N PRO A 652 -36.85 12.24 -7.86
CA PRO A 652 -37.73 11.75 -6.81
C PRO A 652 -39.12 11.31 -7.29
N ASN A 653 -39.58 11.86 -8.42
CA ASN A 653 -40.88 11.59 -9.04
C ASN A 653 -40.84 10.46 -10.07
N ALA A 654 -39.65 9.97 -10.43
CA ALA A 654 -39.53 8.83 -11.34
C ALA A 654 -40.04 7.54 -10.68
N GLY A 655 -40.97 6.86 -11.36
CA GLY A 655 -41.53 5.56 -10.99
C GLY A 655 -41.58 4.60 -12.19
N GLY A 656 -42.26 3.46 -12.02
CA GLY A 656 -42.34 2.39 -13.01
C GLY A 656 -41.40 1.22 -12.71
N ASP A 657 -41.07 0.45 -13.75
CA ASP A 657 -40.14 -0.69 -13.65
C ASP A 657 -38.77 -0.25 -13.12
N TYR A 658 -38.26 -0.95 -12.10
CA TYR A 658 -37.02 -0.59 -11.40
C TYR A 658 -35.83 -0.53 -12.36
N ASN A 659 -35.75 -1.45 -13.33
CA ASN A 659 -34.66 -1.51 -14.29
C ASN A 659 -34.69 -0.36 -15.32
N ASN A 660 -35.82 0.33 -15.45
CA ASN A 660 -35.99 1.49 -16.34
C ASN A 660 -35.92 2.84 -15.61
N LEU A 661 -35.66 2.85 -14.30
CA LEU A 661 -35.53 4.10 -13.56
C LEU A 661 -34.32 4.92 -14.05
N PRO A 662 -34.44 6.26 -14.15
CA PRO A 662 -33.43 7.12 -14.74
C PRO A 662 -32.29 7.44 -13.77
N TRP A 663 -31.57 6.41 -13.32
CA TRP A 663 -30.43 6.57 -12.42
C TRP A 663 -29.29 7.35 -13.09
N ARG A 664 -28.67 8.24 -12.32
CA ARG A 664 -27.54 9.10 -12.68
C ARG A 664 -26.53 9.10 -11.54
N LEU A 665 -25.26 9.42 -11.83
CA LEU A 665 -24.24 9.49 -10.79
C LEU A 665 -24.00 10.94 -10.36
N GLY A 666 -23.91 11.18 -9.05
CA GLY A 666 -23.47 12.43 -8.44
C GLY A 666 -22.36 12.20 -7.43
N LEU A 667 -21.75 13.28 -6.94
CA LEU A 667 -20.66 13.23 -5.99
C LEU A 667 -21.05 13.95 -4.70
N LEU A 668 -21.03 13.22 -3.58
CA LEU A 668 -21.08 13.83 -2.25
C LEU A 668 -19.68 14.27 -1.83
N THR A 669 -19.58 15.43 -1.21
CA THR A 669 -18.37 15.94 -0.54
C THR A 669 -18.72 16.28 0.90
N GLN A 670 -17.97 15.72 1.85
CA GLN A 670 -18.23 15.89 3.27
C GLN A 670 -17.98 17.34 3.72
N THR A 671 -18.90 17.89 4.51
CA THR A 671 -18.86 19.30 4.94
C THR A 671 -18.57 19.50 6.42
N ASN A 672 -18.75 18.46 7.24
CA ASN A 672 -18.44 18.48 8.67
C ASN A 672 -17.14 17.74 9.02
N SER A 673 -16.23 17.66 8.04
CA SER A 673 -14.91 17.10 8.27
C SER A 673 -14.11 17.96 9.25
N THR A 674 -13.48 17.32 10.24
CA THR A 674 -12.66 18.00 11.27
C THR A 674 -11.17 17.97 10.97
N CYS A 675 -10.79 17.22 9.92
CA CYS A 675 -9.59 17.40 9.09
C CYS A 675 -10.04 17.44 7.62
#